data_AF-A0A826GX90-F1
#
_entry.id   AF-A0A826GX90-F1
#
_cell.length_a   1.000
_cell.length_b   1.000
_cell.length_c   1.000
_cell.angle_alpha   90.00
_cell.angle_beta   90.00
_cell.angle_gamma   90.00
#
_symmetry.space_group_name_H-M   'P 1'
#
loop_
_entity.id
_entity.type
_entity.pdbx_description
1 polymer ?
#
loop_
_entity_poly.entity_id
_entity_poly.type
_entity_poly.pdbx_seq_one_letter_code
_entity_poly.pdbx_strand_id
1 'polypeptide(L)'
;MDFEGLSIRYKGIIFTIFILITIFLGFFLKNLKFDANILKLIPKTKETESLIDIDKSNSLLSTIVIFQDKKNIFNKKNFETINSVINEITKILKVSPNAVTSIFSYFPQFQKEIYTDKDIEEIKNIIKATPFVKNTFLGSSENLIYFIIIPSESDQINFSRNLKTELDEMEKTIKKYETDDLKLYLTGDLIVREKILNYMVEDFKILGPLATFVVIISLYLIIKNLIGALIPIFIALLSLIWTFGIKGLVQSPITVPETSMIVLLISIGCANAVHIINEIFKLIKKEQLSKESIKETIKKLKTPILLTSFTTAFGFLSLTTSSINAYKTMGIFMSIGVIISMIISLTVLPGIITLIPFAKKKSFEKEKENKQNKIFFLERLAKLNTQITKSILKRKYTSSIMVLIILGISFVGLLKIEINFDEKDYFKESTSVKKTLNLMQKEMGGISIFKIEIEGKPGEFKNAKAMRILDLITDKLDAFSAKTQSSSINGILKFTNFKIKKESPLEYKLPENKIILNKLINLIDKSDWTKDNKRMYINDDWSLISIIVRIEDNSTEGIKKFEKYAIKTINEYMKNNKYHFSGVYDKVLIAKTMVKEQVINIITTLGSITLLLMFFFKSIKTGIIIAIPVAWSVFLNFAVMRLFGITLNPATATIASVSMGVGVDYSIHFFNTFILQYQKNQIYKTALLESIPNVFNGIFANSISVGIGFLTLTFSSYKIISTLGAIIAFTMLTTSLASLTLLPLLIYLFKPRVKLVSNNNFKKLKQ
;
A
#
# COMPACT_ATOMS: atom_id res chain seq x y z
N MET A 1 24.15 6.20 31.49
CA MET A 1 25.08 7.09 30.74
C MET A 1 24.64 8.53 30.89
N ASP A 2 25.57 9.43 31.24
CA ASP A 2 25.37 10.89 31.26
C ASP A 2 25.53 11.44 29.84
N PHE A 3 24.50 11.28 29.01
CA PHE A 3 24.52 11.71 27.60
C PHE A 3 24.62 13.23 27.52
N GLU A 4 23.97 13.92 28.44
CA GLU A 4 23.91 15.36 28.55
C GLU A 4 25.27 16.01 28.86
N GLY A 5 26.03 15.45 29.81
CA GLY A 5 27.40 15.88 30.10
C GLY A 5 28.39 15.57 28.97
N LEU A 6 28.32 14.35 28.41
CA LEU A 6 29.17 13.92 27.30
C LEU A 6 28.95 14.75 26.03
N SER A 7 27.69 14.97 25.65
CA SER A 7 27.28 15.73 24.48
C SER A 7 27.85 17.14 24.49
N ILE A 8 27.71 17.85 25.62
CA ILE A 8 28.14 19.24 25.74
C ILE A 8 29.67 19.35 25.82
N ARG A 9 30.34 18.42 26.53
CA ARG A 9 31.80 18.44 26.73
C ARG A 9 32.57 18.06 25.47
N TYR A 10 32.12 17.04 24.74
CA TYR A 10 32.81 16.47 23.57
C TYR A 10 32.10 16.75 22.24
N LYS A 11 31.30 17.82 22.17
CA LYS A 11 30.50 18.17 20.98
C LYS A 11 31.28 18.17 19.66
N GLY A 12 32.54 18.64 19.66
CA GLY A 12 33.38 18.63 18.46
C GLY A 12 33.67 17.21 17.95
N ILE A 13 34.10 16.31 18.84
CA ILE A 13 34.36 14.90 18.52
C ILE A 13 33.08 14.21 18.05
N ILE A 14 31.97 14.43 18.75
CA ILE A 14 30.67 13.85 18.40
C ILE A 14 30.26 14.32 17.00
N PHE A 15 30.34 15.62 16.70
CA PHE A 15 30.01 16.11 15.36
C PHE A 15 30.90 15.53 14.28
N THR A 16 32.21 15.44 14.50
CA THR A 16 33.13 14.82 13.53
C THR A 16 32.75 13.36 13.26
N ILE A 17 32.48 12.56 14.30
CA ILE A 17 32.06 11.16 14.15
C ILE A 17 30.76 11.07 13.35
N PHE A 18 29.75 11.88 13.70
CA PHE A 18 28.47 11.85 13.00
C PHE A 18 28.58 12.30 11.55
N ILE A 19 29.40 13.32 11.25
CA ILE A 19 29.67 13.76 9.87
C ILE A 19 30.34 12.65 9.07
N LEU A 20 31.36 11.99 9.63
CA LEU A 20 32.04 10.87 8.96
C LEU A 20 31.09 9.72 8.65
N ILE A 21 30.25 9.32 9.61
CA ILE A 21 29.24 8.28 9.40
C ILE A 21 28.22 8.72 8.34
N THR A 22 27.81 9.99 8.35
CA THR A 22 26.87 10.55 7.36
C THR A 22 27.45 10.50 5.95
N ILE A 23 28.73 10.86 5.78
CA ILE A 23 29.40 10.79 4.48
C ILE A 23 29.53 9.33 4.03
N PHE A 24 29.96 8.43 4.93
CA PHE A 24 30.10 7.01 4.64
C PHE A 24 28.77 6.37 4.21
N LEU A 25 27.71 6.54 5.00
CA LEU A 25 26.39 5.99 4.66
C LEU A 25 25.75 6.71 3.47
N GLY A 26 26.00 8.01 3.32
CA GLY A 26 25.56 8.81 2.18
C GLY A 26 26.11 8.28 0.85
N PHE A 27 27.33 7.75 0.83
CA PHE A 27 27.93 7.12 -0.35
C PHE A 27 27.13 5.91 -0.85
N PHE A 28 26.48 5.16 0.05
CA PHE A 28 25.67 3.98 -0.31
C PHE A 28 24.28 4.33 -0.82
N LEU A 29 23.85 5.59 -0.78
CA LEU A 29 22.56 6.01 -1.37
C LEU A 29 22.50 5.75 -2.88
N LYS A 30 23.64 5.78 -3.58
CA LYS A 30 23.72 5.45 -5.02
C LYS A 30 23.40 3.97 -5.33
N ASN A 31 23.47 3.10 -4.32
CA ASN A 31 23.17 1.68 -4.47
C ASN A 31 21.68 1.36 -4.26
N LEU A 32 20.85 2.36 -3.96
CA LEU A 32 19.40 2.16 -3.82
C LEU A 32 18.79 1.73 -5.15
N LYS A 33 18.04 0.63 -5.11
CA LYS A 33 17.26 0.11 -6.24
C LYS A 33 15.79 0.11 -5.87
N PHE A 34 14.91 0.34 -6.83
CA PHE A 34 13.46 0.25 -6.65
C PHE A 34 12.95 -1.09 -7.19
N ASP A 35 11.92 -1.63 -6.55
CA ASP A 35 11.25 -2.84 -7.01
C ASP A 35 9.72 -2.67 -6.97
N ALA A 36 9.13 -2.59 -8.16
CA ALA A 36 7.69 -2.46 -8.37
C ALA A 36 6.95 -3.80 -8.45
N ASN A 37 7.59 -4.92 -8.13
CA ASN A 37 6.91 -6.21 -8.21
C ASN A 37 5.77 -6.32 -7.18
N ILE A 38 4.53 -6.26 -7.67
CA ILE A 38 3.31 -6.33 -6.86
C ILE A 38 3.17 -7.69 -6.17
N LEU A 39 3.73 -8.77 -6.73
CA LEU A 39 3.70 -10.11 -6.12
C LEU A 39 4.39 -10.13 -4.75
N LYS A 40 5.31 -9.18 -4.47
CA LYS A 40 5.91 -9.03 -3.13
C LYS A 40 4.94 -8.53 -2.07
N LEU A 41 3.74 -8.08 -2.48
CA LEU A 41 2.62 -7.71 -1.61
C LEU A 41 1.69 -8.89 -1.29
N ILE A 42 1.91 -10.06 -1.92
CA ILE A 42 1.15 -11.29 -1.63
C ILE A 42 1.78 -11.97 -0.39
N PRO A 43 0.96 -12.47 0.57
CA PRO A 43 1.40 -13.29 1.68
C PRO A 43 2.19 -14.47 1.18
N LYS A 44 3.24 -14.86 1.90
CA LYS A 44 3.92 -16.14 1.66
C LYS A 44 3.44 -17.18 2.67
N THR A 45 2.35 -17.87 2.31
CA THR A 45 1.86 -19.09 2.97
C THR A 45 1.99 -20.28 2.01
N LYS A 46 1.92 -21.51 2.54
CA LYS A 46 1.98 -22.73 1.73
C LYS A 46 0.93 -22.77 0.61
N GLU A 47 -0.27 -22.21 0.87
CA GLU A 47 -1.35 -22.11 -0.11
C GLU A 47 -1.08 -21.03 -1.18
N THR A 48 -0.47 -19.91 -0.82
CA THR A 48 -0.16 -18.83 -1.77
C THR A 48 1.16 -19.03 -2.52
N GLU A 49 2.11 -19.77 -1.97
CA GLU A 49 3.38 -20.08 -2.63
C GLU A 49 3.17 -21.02 -3.83
N SER A 50 2.30 -22.01 -3.70
CA SER A 50 1.89 -22.85 -4.85
C SER A 50 1.23 -22.04 -5.95
N LEU A 51 0.49 -20.97 -5.61
CA LEU A 51 -0.13 -20.08 -6.60
C LEU A 51 0.91 -19.22 -7.32
N ILE A 52 1.90 -18.69 -6.60
CA ILE A 52 2.98 -17.88 -7.18
C ILE A 52 3.83 -18.70 -8.15
N ASP A 53 4.08 -19.98 -7.89
CA ASP A 53 4.87 -20.83 -8.80
C ASP A 53 4.06 -21.29 -10.02
N ILE A 54 2.75 -21.51 -9.90
CA ILE A 54 1.85 -21.74 -11.04
C ILE A 54 1.77 -20.48 -11.92
N ASP A 55 1.67 -19.31 -11.30
CA ASP A 55 1.57 -18.04 -12.03
C ASP A 55 2.91 -17.62 -12.64
N LYS A 56 4.08 -17.93 -12.04
CA LYS A 56 5.38 -17.73 -12.71
C LYS A 56 5.53 -18.52 -14.01
N SER A 57 4.88 -19.68 -14.12
CA SER A 57 4.89 -20.49 -15.35
C SER A 57 3.94 -19.96 -16.42
N ASN A 58 2.98 -19.10 -16.05
CA ASN A 58 1.92 -18.57 -16.92
C ASN A 58 1.89 -17.02 -17.02
N SER A 59 2.68 -16.29 -16.21
CA SER A 59 2.79 -14.83 -16.25
C SER A 59 3.72 -14.47 -17.41
N LEU A 60 3.19 -14.69 -18.59
CA LEU A 60 3.69 -14.12 -19.81
C LEU A 60 3.67 -12.61 -19.57
N LEU A 61 4.85 -12.01 -19.43
CA LEU A 61 5.09 -10.57 -19.32
C LEU A 61 4.47 -9.90 -20.54
N SER A 62 3.17 -9.70 -20.50
CA SER A 62 2.38 -9.40 -21.67
C SER A 62 2.29 -7.90 -21.83
N THR A 63 2.42 -7.46 -23.07
CA THR A 63 2.08 -6.11 -23.46
C THR A 63 0.79 -6.15 -24.26
N ILE A 64 -0.14 -5.29 -23.90
CA ILE A 64 -1.46 -5.22 -24.51
C ILE A 64 -1.61 -3.84 -25.16
N VAL A 65 -1.96 -3.86 -26.45
CA VAL A 65 -2.26 -2.65 -27.21
C VAL A 65 -3.74 -2.67 -27.54
N ILE A 66 -4.45 -1.61 -27.14
CA ILE A 66 -5.89 -1.46 -27.31
C ILE A 66 -6.15 -0.37 -28.33
N PHE A 67 -7.06 -0.63 -29.27
CA PHE A 67 -7.58 0.33 -30.22
C PHE A 67 -9.06 0.53 -29.93
N GLN A 68 -9.46 1.77 -29.72
CA GLN A 68 -10.83 2.14 -29.42
C GLN A 68 -11.30 3.18 -30.44
N ASP A 69 -12.24 2.78 -31.29
CA ASP A 69 -12.91 3.68 -32.23
C ASP A 69 -14.18 4.25 -31.60
N LYS A 70 -14.53 5.51 -31.91
CA LYS A 70 -15.77 6.12 -31.41
C LYS A 70 -17.05 5.45 -31.93
N LYS A 71 -17.02 4.90 -33.14
CA LYS A 71 -18.20 4.39 -33.85
C LYS A 71 -18.13 2.89 -34.09
N ASN A 72 -17.07 2.40 -34.72
CA ASN A 72 -16.91 1.00 -35.11
C ASN A 72 -15.45 0.70 -35.49
N ILE A 73 -14.89 -0.37 -34.93
CA ILE A 73 -13.51 -0.76 -35.22
C ILE A 73 -13.33 -1.35 -36.63
N PHE A 74 -14.40 -1.89 -37.24
CA PHE A 74 -14.40 -2.51 -38.56
C PHE A 74 -14.45 -1.48 -39.68
N ASN A 75 -13.31 -0.83 -39.94
CA ASN A 75 -13.10 -0.01 -41.13
C ASN A 75 -11.67 -0.14 -41.67
N LYS A 76 -11.47 0.21 -42.95
CA LYS A 76 -10.19 0.07 -43.66
C LYS A 76 -9.03 0.73 -42.91
N LYS A 77 -9.18 2.02 -42.61
CA LYS A 77 -8.15 2.85 -41.97
C LYS A 77 -7.70 2.27 -40.62
N ASN A 78 -8.65 1.76 -39.82
CA ASN A 78 -8.35 1.15 -38.54
C ASN A 78 -7.55 -0.15 -38.70
N PHE A 79 -7.91 -1.02 -39.64
CA PHE A 79 -7.18 -2.28 -39.88
C PHE A 79 -5.77 -2.06 -40.46
N GLU A 80 -5.60 -1.07 -41.35
CA GLU A 80 -4.28 -0.62 -41.83
C GLU A 80 -3.42 -0.09 -40.66
N THR A 81 -4.04 0.69 -39.78
CA THR A 81 -3.39 1.23 -38.57
C THR A 81 -2.98 0.11 -37.61
N ILE A 82 -3.86 -0.87 -37.36
CA ILE A 82 -3.58 -2.02 -36.49
C ILE A 82 -2.38 -2.79 -37.01
N ASN A 83 -2.34 -3.11 -38.31
CA ASN A 83 -1.22 -3.84 -38.91
C ASN A 83 0.09 -3.05 -38.80
N SER A 84 0.05 -1.74 -39.07
CA SER A 84 1.22 -0.85 -38.94
C SER A 84 1.76 -0.81 -37.51
N VAL A 85 0.88 -0.65 -36.53
CA VAL A 85 1.24 -0.59 -35.10
C VAL A 85 1.79 -1.94 -34.61
N ILE A 86 1.18 -3.07 -35.01
CA ILE A 86 1.71 -4.41 -34.69
C ILE A 86 3.16 -4.53 -35.19
N ASN A 87 3.42 -4.16 -36.44
CA ASN A 87 4.74 -4.28 -37.05
C ASN A 87 5.78 -3.36 -36.39
N GLU A 88 5.43 -2.09 -36.10
CA GLU A 88 6.33 -1.16 -35.42
C GLU A 88 6.65 -1.60 -33.99
N ILE A 89 5.63 -1.98 -33.20
CA ILE A 89 5.84 -2.41 -31.81
C ILE A 89 6.64 -3.72 -31.73
N THR A 90 6.38 -4.67 -32.63
CA THR A 90 7.15 -5.93 -32.70
C THR A 90 8.64 -5.65 -32.93
N LYS A 91 8.96 -4.68 -33.79
CA LYS A 91 10.35 -4.24 -34.04
C LYS A 91 10.97 -3.56 -32.83
N ILE A 92 10.24 -2.67 -32.16
CA ILE A 92 10.71 -1.98 -30.94
C ILE A 92 11.07 -3.01 -29.86
N LEU A 93 10.20 -3.98 -29.63
CA LEU A 93 10.38 -5.02 -28.62
C LEU A 93 11.41 -6.09 -29.03
N LYS A 94 11.85 -6.11 -30.30
CA LYS A 94 12.77 -7.11 -30.87
C LYS A 94 12.30 -8.55 -30.64
N VAL A 95 10.98 -8.76 -30.66
CA VAL A 95 10.36 -10.08 -30.49
C VAL A 95 10.07 -10.69 -31.85
N SER A 96 10.03 -12.02 -31.90
CA SER A 96 9.62 -12.72 -33.12
C SER A 96 8.16 -12.36 -33.49
N PRO A 97 7.78 -12.37 -34.79
CA PRO A 97 6.37 -12.14 -35.19
C PRO A 97 5.39 -13.11 -34.51
N ASN A 98 5.85 -14.32 -34.19
CA ASN A 98 5.06 -15.35 -33.51
C ASN A 98 4.78 -15.03 -32.03
N ALA A 99 5.48 -14.05 -31.45
CA ALA A 99 5.22 -13.53 -30.11
C ALA A 99 3.94 -12.67 -30.05
N VAL A 100 3.41 -12.24 -31.20
CA VAL A 100 2.17 -11.45 -31.27
C VAL A 100 0.96 -12.38 -31.41
N THR A 101 0.10 -12.33 -30.41
CA THR A 101 -1.20 -13.01 -30.39
C THR A 101 -2.30 -11.99 -30.68
N SER A 102 -2.90 -12.10 -31.87
CA SER A 102 -3.97 -11.23 -32.37
C SER A 102 -4.98 -12.03 -33.19
N ILE A 103 -5.99 -11.36 -33.74
CA ILE A 103 -6.92 -11.97 -34.70
C ILE A 103 -6.17 -12.56 -35.91
N PHE A 104 -5.09 -11.91 -36.37
CA PHE A 104 -4.29 -12.38 -37.51
C PHE A 104 -3.54 -13.68 -37.21
N SER A 105 -3.25 -13.97 -35.93
CA SER A 105 -2.66 -15.25 -35.54
C SER A 105 -3.62 -16.42 -35.80
N TYR A 106 -4.94 -16.18 -35.72
CA TYR A 106 -5.98 -17.18 -36.00
C TYR A 106 -6.40 -17.18 -37.47
N PHE A 107 -6.35 -16.03 -38.13
CA PHE A 107 -6.68 -15.86 -39.54
C PHE A 107 -5.56 -15.09 -40.28
N PRO A 108 -4.43 -15.75 -40.58
CA PRO A 108 -3.28 -15.11 -41.23
C PRO A 108 -3.63 -14.47 -42.58
N GLN A 109 -4.63 -15.03 -43.28
CA GLN A 109 -5.10 -14.51 -44.57
C GLN A 109 -5.67 -13.08 -44.50
N PHE A 110 -6.04 -12.60 -43.30
CA PHE A 110 -6.58 -11.26 -43.10
C PHE A 110 -5.52 -10.20 -42.84
N GLN A 111 -4.24 -10.57 -42.72
CA GLN A 111 -3.16 -9.61 -42.55
C GLN A 111 -2.76 -9.05 -43.92
N LYS A 112 -3.16 -7.79 -44.20
CA LYS A 112 -2.89 -7.09 -45.48
C LYS A 112 -2.35 -5.68 -45.20
N GLU A 113 -1.62 -5.11 -46.16
CA GLU A 113 -1.18 -3.71 -46.08
C GLU A 113 -2.31 -2.72 -46.40
N ILE A 114 -3.21 -3.09 -47.32
CA ILE A 114 -4.34 -2.27 -47.78
C ILE A 114 -5.61 -3.12 -47.73
N TYR A 115 -6.72 -2.54 -47.27
CA TYR A 115 -8.00 -3.23 -47.11
C TYR A 115 -9.08 -2.67 -48.04
N THR A 116 -9.86 -3.56 -48.65
CA THR A 116 -11.10 -3.22 -49.38
C THR A 116 -12.33 -3.32 -48.47
N ASP A 117 -13.48 -2.76 -48.87
CA ASP A 117 -14.71 -2.88 -48.05
C ASP A 117 -15.14 -4.33 -47.91
N LYS A 118 -14.93 -5.11 -48.97
CA LYS A 118 -15.18 -6.55 -49.00
C LYS A 118 -14.32 -7.30 -47.98
N ASP A 119 -13.03 -6.93 -47.86
CA ASP A 119 -12.15 -7.55 -46.87
C ASP A 119 -12.66 -7.30 -45.45
N ILE A 120 -13.07 -6.06 -45.14
CA ILE A 120 -13.57 -5.69 -43.82
C ILE A 120 -14.89 -6.42 -43.50
N GLU A 121 -15.78 -6.55 -44.47
CA GLU A 121 -17.03 -7.28 -44.32
C GLU A 121 -16.79 -8.78 -44.09
N GLU A 122 -15.87 -9.38 -44.83
CA GLU A 122 -15.46 -10.78 -44.66
C GLU A 122 -14.86 -11.02 -43.26
N ILE A 123 -13.92 -10.17 -42.84
CA ILE A 123 -13.31 -10.21 -41.51
C ILE A 123 -14.39 -10.11 -40.43
N LYS A 124 -15.30 -9.14 -40.54
CA LYS A 124 -16.38 -8.93 -39.59
C LYS A 124 -17.29 -10.15 -39.48
N ASN A 125 -17.68 -10.75 -40.61
CA ASN A 125 -18.55 -11.91 -40.63
C ASN A 125 -17.88 -13.14 -40.01
N ILE A 126 -16.60 -13.38 -40.33
CA ILE A 126 -15.85 -14.53 -39.82
C ILE A 126 -15.54 -14.39 -38.32
N ILE A 127 -15.19 -13.20 -37.84
CA ILE A 127 -15.01 -12.95 -36.39
C ILE A 127 -16.34 -13.15 -35.66
N LYS A 128 -17.46 -12.65 -36.19
CA LYS A 128 -18.78 -12.86 -35.57
C LYS A 128 -19.19 -14.33 -35.55
N ALA A 129 -18.81 -15.10 -36.57
CA ALA A 129 -19.03 -16.53 -36.66
C ALA A 129 -18.11 -17.35 -35.72
N THR A 130 -17.10 -16.74 -35.11
CA THR A 130 -16.12 -17.42 -34.25
C THR A 130 -16.09 -16.83 -32.83
N PRO A 131 -17.10 -17.13 -31.97
CA PRO A 131 -17.17 -16.66 -30.58
C PRO A 131 -15.87 -16.78 -29.77
N PHE A 132 -15.10 -17.86 -29.94
CA PHE A 132 -13.80 -18.03 -29.25
C PHE A 132 -12.81 -16.92 -29.61
N VAL A 133 -12.67 -16.60 -30.91
CA VAL A 133 -11.76 -15.54 -31.38
C VAL A 133 -12.33 -14.17 -31.05
N LYS A 134 -13.64 -13.96 -31.26
CA LYS A 134 -14.35 -12.72 -30.92
C LYS A 134 -14.17 -12.35 -29.45
N ASN A 135 -14.52 -13.25 -28.54
CA ASN A 135 -14.44 -13.03 -27.09
C ASN A 135 -13.00 -12.88 -26.60
N THR A 136 -12.03 -13.40 -27.36
CA THR A 136 -10.62 -13.22 -27.06
C THR A 136 -10.12 -11.83 -27.45
N PHE A 137 -10.48 -11.24 -28.59
CA PHE A 137 -9.82 -10.02 -29.09
C PHE A 137 -10.71 -8.79 -29.27
N LEU A 138 -12.04 -8.95 -29.25
CA LEU A 138 -13.00 -7.88 -29.54
C LEU A 138 -13.79 -7.51 -28.27
N GLY A 139 -13.91 -6.21 -28.00
CA GLY A 139 -14.77 -5.68 -26.96
C GLY A 139 -16.26 -5.90 -27.26
N SER A 140 -17.07 -5.96 -26.22
CA SER A 140 -18.52 -6.18 -26.28
C SER A 140 -19.27 -5.14 -27.13
N SER A 141 -18.76 -3.90 -27.23
CA SER A 141 -19.32 -2.84 -28.07
C SER A 141 -19.00 -2.95 -29.56
N GLU A 142 -18.12 -3.87 -29.98
CA GLU A 142 -17.51 -3.92 -31.33
C GLU A 142 -16.69 -2.67 -31.71
N ASN A 143 -16.46 -1.75 -30.75
CA ASN A 143 -15.68 -0.53 -30.96
C ASN A 143 -14.24 -0.65 -30.48
N LEU A 144 -13.90 -1.78 -29.86
CA LEU A 144 -12.60 -2.01 -29.26
C LEU A 144 -12.01 -3.34 -29.76
N ILE A 145 -10.75 -3.30 -30.20
CA ILE A 145 -9.95 -4.49 -30.48
C ILE A 145 -8.61 -4.35 -29.75
N TYR A 146 -8.03 -5.46 -29.33
CA TYR A 146 -6.70 -5.47 -28.76
C TYR A 146 -5.90 -6.67 -29.23
N PHE A 147 -4.58 -6.57 -29.11
CA PHE A 147 -3.68 -7.70 -29.28
C PHE A 147 -2.72 -7.79 -28.11
N ILE A 148 -2.21 -9.00 -27.91
CA ILE A 148 -1.35 -9.36 -26.80
C ILE A 148 0.01 -9.72 -27.38
N ILE A 149 1.06 -9.11 -26.87
CA ILE A 149 2.44 -9.47 -27.18
C ILE A 149 2.96 -10.25 -25.99
N ILE A 150 3.40 -11.47 -26.26
CA ILE A 150 3.94 -12.40 -25.28
C ILE A 150 5.37 -12.74 -25.74
N PRO A 151 6.41 -12.16 -25.13
CA PRO A 151 7.78 -12.51 -25.48
C PRO A 151 8.07 -13.98 -25.12
N SER A 152 8.69 -14.71 -26.04
CA SER A 152 9.14 -16.09 -25.80
C SER A 152 10.25 -16.16 -24.73
N GLU A 153 10.49 -17.32 -24.12
CA GLU A 153 11.58 -17.49 -23.13
C GLU A 153 12.95 -17.07 -23.68
N SER A 154 13.21 -17.28 -24.98
CA SER A 154 14.44 -16.80 -25.64
C SER A 154 14.47 -15.29 -25.85
N ASP A 155 13.32 -14.64 -25.99
CA ASP A 155 13.22 -13.17 -26.12
C ASP A 155 13.39 -12.47 -24.77
N GLN A 156 13.05 -13.12 -23.65
CA GLN A 156 13.15 -12.58 -22.29
C GLN A 156 14.58 -12.14 -21.90
N ILE A 157 15.62 -12.73 -22.50
CA ILE A 157 17.03 -12.40 -22.24
C ILE A 157 17.42 -11.03 -22.84
N ASN A 158 16.80 -10.63 -23.95
CA ASN A 158 16.95 -9.29 -24.54
C ASN A 158 16.00 -8.27 -23.90
N PHE A 159 14.83 -8.76 -23.49
CA PHE A 159 13.72 -8.01 -22.91
C PHE A 159 13.97 -7.64 -21.44
N SER A 160 14.81 -6.63 -21.17
CA SER A 160 14.96 -6.03 -19.82
C SER A 160 16.05 -4.96 -19.71
N ARG A 161 17.00 -4.88 -20.66
CA ARG A 161 18.14 -3.96 -20.53
C ARG A 161 17.75 -2.47 -20.67
N ASN A 162 16.73 -2.15 -21.48
CA ASN A 162 16.30 -0.78 -21.77
C ASN A 162 14.75 -0.61 -21.80
N LEU A 163 14.01 -1.36 -20.97
CA LEU A 163 12.55 -1.41 -20.96
C LEU A 163 11.89 -0.01 -21.01
N LYS A 164 12.41 0.95 -20.24
CA LYS A 164 11.88 2.32 -20.24
C LYS A 164 11.92 2.99 -21.61
N THR A 165 13.03 2.87 -22.34
CA THR A 165 13.20 3.47 -23.67
C THR A 165 12.25 2.81 -24.67
N GLU A 166 12.15 1.48 -24.61
CA GLU A 166 11.25 0.69 -25.46
C GLU A 166 9.78 1.10 -25.22
N LEU A 167 9.38 1.27 -23.95
CA LEU A 167 8.03 1.74 -23.63
C LEU A 167 7.77 3.18 -24.07
N ASP A 168 8.73 4.10 -23.90
CA ASP A 168 8.61 5.48 -24.37
C ASP A 168 8.45 5.53 -25.91
N GLU A 169 9.17 4.68 -26.65
CA GLU A 169 9.03 4.52 -28.10
C GLU A 169 7.67 3.93 -28.48
N MET A 170 7.17 2.94 -27.75
CA MET A 170 5.83 2.38 -27.96
C MET A 170 4.73 3.40 -27.68
N GLU A 171 4.81 4.17 -26.59
CA GLU A 171 3.86 5.24 -26.28
C GLU A 171 3.89 6.35 -27.35
N LYS A 172 5.06 6.69 -27.90
CA LYS A 172 5.17 7.61 -29.05
C LYS A 172 4.55 7.02 -30.31
N THR A 173 4.77 5.74 -30.56
CA THR A 173 4.24 5.02 -31.73
C THR A 173 2.72 5.01 -31.71
N ILE A 174 2.09 4.60 -30.60
CA ILE A 174 0.62 4.60 -30.53
C ILE A 174 0.03 6.02 -30.65
N LYS A 175 0.70 7.04 -30.10
CA LYS A 175 0.26 8.44 -30.20
C LYS A 175 0.30 8.97 -31.64
N LYS A 176 1.28 8.55 -32.45
CA LYS A 176 1.39 8.91 -33.88
C LYS A 176 0.17 8.46 -34.69
N TYR A 177 -0.45 7.34 -34.30
CA TYR A 177 -1.58 6.74 -34.99
C TYR A 177 -2.94 7.10 -34.38
N GLU A 178 -2.97 7.87 -33.28
CA GLU A 178 -4.24 8.38 -32.76
C GLU A 178 -4.86 9.40 -33.72
N THR A 179 -6.19 9.35 -33.83
CA THR A 179 -6.99 10.34 -34.54
C THR A 179 -8.10 10.84 -33.63
N ASP A 180 -8.94 11.75 -34.13
CA ASP A 180 -10.13 12.19 -33.40
C ASP A 180 -11.11 11.02 -33.15
N ASP A 181 -11.15 10.03 -34.03
CA ASP A 181 -12.06 8.89 -33.96
C ASP A 181 -11.42 7.62 -33.37
N LEU A 182 -10.11 7.45 -33.52
CA LEU A 182 -9.36 6.27 -33.05
C LEU A 182 -8.39 6.63 -31.91
N LYS A 183 -8.62 6.06 -30.72
CA LYS A 183 -7.74 6.17 -29.55
C LYS A 183 -7.00 4.87 -29.29
N LEU A 184 -5.73 4.98 -28.89
CA LEU A 184 -4.87 3.83 -28.63
C LEU A 184 -4.38 3.84 -27.18
N TYR A 185 -4.37 2.68 -26.53
CA TYR A 185 -3.89 2.55 -25.17
C TYR A 185 -2.89 1.41 -25.05
N LEU A 186 -1.90 1.62 -24.17
CA LEU A 186 -0.90 0.62 -23.83
C LEU A 186 -1.09 0.17 -22.38
N THR A 187 -1.12 -1.14 -22.17
CA THR A 187 -1.28 -1.78 -20.85
C THR A 187 -0.66 -3.18 -20.84
N GLY A 188 -0.92 -3.96 -19.80
CA GLY A 188 -0.27 -5.25 -19.56
C GLY A 188 0.70 -5.17 -18.38
N ASP A 189 1.13 -6.32 -17.87
CA ASP A 189 1.88 -6.42 -16.61
C ASP A 189 3.16 -5.57 -16.64
N LEU A 190 3.89 -5.64 -17.75
CA LEU A 190 5.12 -4.86 -17.97
C LEU A 190 4.89 -3.35 -17.87
N ILE A 191 3.85 -2.87 -18.54
CA ILE A 191 3.50 -1.45 -18.62
C ILE A 191 3.06 -0.95 -17.25
N VAL A 192 2.24 -1.74 -16.56
CA VAL A 192 1.76 -1.41 -15.21
C VAL A 192 2.95 -1.36 -14.25
N ARG A 193 3.86 -2.35 -14.31
CA ARG A 193 5.05 -2.41 -13.46
C ARG A 193 6.00 -1.24 -13.70
N GLU A 194 6.22 -0.85 -14.95
CA GLU A 194 7.05 0.31 -15.28
C GLU A 194 6.40 1.62 -14.80
N LYS A 195 5.08 1.79 -14.98
CA LYS A 195 4.37 2.95 -14.46
C LYS A 195 4.42 3.04 -12.94
N ILE A 196 4.34 1.91 -12.24
CA ILE A 196 4.56 1.87 -10.79
C ILE A 196 5.99 2.32 -10.45
N LEU A 197 7.02 1.83 -11.16
CA LEU A 197 8.41 2.28 -10.95
C LEU A 197 8.54 3.79 -11.14
N ASN A 198 7.96 4.36 -12.19
CA ASN A 198 7.98 5.81 -12.43
C ASN A 198 7.27 6.57 -11.30
N TYR A 199 6.08 6.14 -10.87
CA TYR A 199 5.39 6.75 -9.73
C TYR A 199 6.21 6.65 -8.44
N MET A 200 6.87 5.52 -8.17
CA MET A 200 7.75 5.37 -7.01
C MET A 200 8.92 6.36 -7.04
N VAL A 201 9.56 6.52 -8.20
CA VAL A 201 10.68 7.45 -8.39
C VAL A 201 10.22 8.91 -8.27
N GLU A 202 9.08 9.26 -8.86
CA GLU A 202 8.46 10.58 -8.74
C GLU A 202 8.10 10.90 -7.29
N ASP A 203 7.45 9.97 -6.59
CA ASP A 203 7.12 10.10 -5.18
C ASP A 203 8.38 10.32 -4.34
N PHE A 204 9.44 9.57 -4.61
CA PHE A 204 10.71 9.73 -3.89
C PHE A 204 11.35 11.11 -4.12
N LYS A 205 11.25 11.66 -5.34
CA LYS A 205 11.79 12.98 -5.70
C LYS A 205 10.94 14.13 -5.17
N ILE A 206 9.62 13.99 -5.15
CA ILE A 206 8.69 15.09 -4.86
C ILE A 206 8.26 15.10 -3.40
N LEU A 207 7.86 13.95 -2.85
CA LEU A 207 7.24 13.89 -1.51
C LEU A 207 8.23 14.20 -0.39
N GLY A 208 9.51 13.80 -0.51
CA GLY A 208 10.53 14.10 0.50
C GLY A 208 10.77 15.59 0.70
N PRO A 209 11.10 16.35 -0.37
CA PRO A 209 11.23 17.81 -0.30
C PRO A 209 9.94 18.51 0.11
N LEU A 210 8.79 18.06 -0.41
CA LEU A 210 7.48 18.61 -0.03
C LEU A 210 7.20 18.42 1.46
N ALA A 211 7.40 17.21 2.00
CA ALA A 211 7.26 16.93 3.43
C ALA A 211 8.21 17.78 4.26
N THR A 212 9.48 17.89 3.84
CA THR A 212 10.47 18.73 4.53
C THR A 212 10.00 20.18 4.60
N PHE A 213 9.60 20.76 3.47
CA PHE A 213 9.12 22.13 3.37
C PHE A 213 7.88 22.38 4.24
N VAL A 214 6.89 21.50 4.12
CA VAL A 214 5.62 21.60 4.86
C VAL A 214 5.84 21.45 6.37
N VAL A 215 6.70 20.52 6.79
CA VAL A 215 7.02 20.36 8.22
C VAL A 215 7.81 21.56 8.73
N ILE A 216 8.79 22.10 7.99
CA ILE A 216 9.48 23.36 8.36
C ILE A 216 8.48 24.48 8.58
N ILE A 217 7.55 24.69 7.64
CA ILE A 217 6.53 25.74 7.76
C ILE A 217 5.66 25.51 8.98
N SER A 218 5.17 24.28 9.18
CA SER A 218 4.32 23.96 10.33
C SER A 218 5.04 24.24 11.65
N LEU A 219 6.29 23.80 11.80
CA LEU A 219 7.11 24.02 12.99
C LEU A 219 7.43 25.51 13.16
N TYR A 220 7.73 26.23 12.07
CA TYR A 220 7.95 27.67 12.12
C TYR A 220 6.70 28.42 12.58
N LEU A 221 5.50 28.05 12.09
CA LEU A 221 4.26 28.71 12.51
C LEU A 221 3.96 28.48 14.00
N ILE A 222 4.33 27.32 14.53
CA ILE A 222 4.11 26.94 15.93
C ILE A 222 5.17 27.55 16.87
N ILE A 223 6.46 27.38 16.54
CA ILE A 223 7.60 27.78 17.37
C ILE A 223 7.94 29.27 17.15
N LYS A 224 7.64 29.81 15.98
CA LYS A 224 7.99 31.18 15.51
C LYS A 224 9.48 31.50 15.59
N ASN A 225 10.31 30.48 15.42
CA ASN A 225 11.75 30.62 15.33
C ASN A 225 12.25 29.73 14.20
N LEU A 226 12.85 30.34 13.18
CA LEU A 226 13.32 29.61 12.00
C LEU A 226 14.41 28.59 12.36
N ILE A 227 15.37 28.99 13.19
CA ILE A 227 16.43 28.09 13.66
C ILE A 227 15.83 26.94 14.49
N GLY A 228 14.87 27.24 15.36
CA GLY A 228 14.13 26.24 16.14
C GLY A 228 13.31 25.26 15.28
N ALA A 229 12.89 25.66 14.08
CA ALA A 229 12.19 24.80 13.12
C ALA A 229 13.14 23.99 12.22
N LEU A 230 14.31 24.54 11.89
CA LEU A 230 15.31 23.88 11.04
C LEU A 230 16.07 22.77 11.77
N ILE A 231 16.35 22.93 13.07
CA ILE A 231 17.12 21.93 13.83
C ILE A 231 16.43 20.54 13.86
N PRO A 232 15.12 20.40 14.18
CA PRO A 232 14.44 19.11 14.14
C PRO A 232 14.50 18.43 12.78
N ILE A 233 14.38 19.22 11.71
CA ILE A 233 14.43 18.74 10.33
C ILE A 233 15.84 18.28 9.98
N PHE A 234 16.86 19.02 10.37
CA PHE A 234 18.25 18.61 10.18
C PHE A 234 18.52 17.24 10.82
N ILE A 235 18.02 17.02 12.05
CA ILE A 235 18.12 15.73 12.73
C ILE A 235 17.39 14.63 11.97
N ALA A 236 16.18 14.91 11.49
CA ALA A 236 15.39 13.95 10.73
C ALA A 236 16.06 13.59 9.39
N LEU A 237 16.68 14.55 8.70
CA LEU A 237 17.41 14.33 7.45
C LEU A 237 18.69 13.50 7.66
N LEU A 238 19.44 13.74 8.75
CA LEU A 238 20.58 12.88 9.09
C LEU A 238 20.14 11.44 9.33
N SER A 239 19.06 11.27 10.11
CA SER A 239 18.47 9.95 10.36
C SER A 239 18.03 9.28 9.06
N LEU A 240 17.40 10.02 8.16
CA LEU A 240 16.96 9.55 6.84
C LEU A 240 18.15 9.07 6.00
N ILE A 241 19.22 9.86 5.90
CA ILE A 241 20.44 9.52 5.17
C ILE A 241 21.05 8.23 5.73
N TRP A 242 21.10 8.08 7.05
CA TRP A 242 21.67 6.88 7.67
C TRP A 242 20.81 5.66 7.41
N THR A 243 19.49 5.76 7.56
CA THR A 243 18.58 4.64 7.31
C THR A 243 18.64 4.16 5.87
N PHE A 244 18.53 5.07 4.90
CA PHE A 244 18.62 4.72 3.48
C PHE A 244 20.03 4.32 3.06
N GLY A 245 21.07 4.89 3.68
CA GLY A 245 22.46 4.47 3.48
C GLY A 245 22.71 3.04 3.95
N ILE A 246 22.19 2.64 5.11
CA ILE A 246 22.23 1.25 5.59
C ILE A 246 21.43 0.34 4.64
N LYS A 247 20.25 0.77 4.18
CA LYS A 247 19.44 0.01 3.21
C LYS A 247 20.18 -0.20 1.89
N GLY A 248 20.88 0.83 1.38
CA GLY A 248 21.75 0.74 0.21
C GLY A 248 22.99 -0.11 0.42
N LEU A 249 23.58 -0.08 1.62
CA LEU A 249 24.73 -0.90 2.01
C LEU A 249 24.39 -2.40 1.97
N VAL A 250 23.23 -2.80 2.51
CA VAL A 250 22.76 -4.19 2.48
C VAL A 250 22.03 -4.56 1.18
N GLN A 251 21.98 -3.64 0.21
CA GLN A 251 21.36 -3.82 -1.11
C GLN A 251 19.90 -4.29 -1.04
N SER A 252 19.15 -3.84 -0.03
CA SER A 252 17.71 -4.13 0.08
C SER A 252 16.94 -3.16 -0.82
N PRO A 253 16.20 -3.65 -1.85
CA PRO A 253 15.46 -2.76 -2.74
C PRO A 253 14.32 -2.05 -2.00
N ILE A 254 13.98 -0.85 -2.48
CA ILE A 254 12.82 -0.07 -2.05
C ILE A 254 11.59 -0.59 -2.78
N THR A 255 10.66 -1.16 -2.02
CA THR A 255 9.35 -1.60 -2.50
C THR A 255 8.32 -0.47 -2.45
N VAL A 256 7.14 -0.67 -3.04
CA VAL A 256 6.10 0.37 -3.13
C VAL A 256 5.74 0.99 -1.77
N PRO A 257 5.43 0.22 -0.69
CA PRO A 257 5.11 0.82 0.61
C PRO A 257 6.30 1.54 1.25
N GLU A 258 7.53 1.08 1.00
CA GLU A 258 8.76 1.66 1.54
C GLU A 258 9.08 3.05 0.96
N THR A 259 8.49 3.44 -0.17
CA THR A 259 8.61 4.82 -0.68
C THR A 259 8.06 5.84 0.32
N SER A 260 7.04 5.48 1.10
CA SER A 260 6.47 6.34 2.15
C SER A 260 7.42 6.58 3.33
N MET A 261 8.47 5.76 3.49
CA MET A 261 9.44 5.87 4.59
C MET A 261 10.14 7.24 4.60
N ILE A 262 10.31 7.88 3.43
CA ILE A 262 10.93 9.20 3.35
C ILE A 262 10.14 10.23 4.16
N VAL A 263 8.82 10.25 3.99
CA VAL A 263 7.93 11.17 4.71
C VAL A 263 7.73 10.73 6.16
N LEU A 264 7.59 9.43 6.41
CA LEU A 264 7.49 8.87 7.76
C LEU A 264 8.70 9.28 8.62
N LEU A 265 9.92 9.09 8.12
CA LEU A 265 11.15 9.39 8.87
C LEU A 265 11.38 10.91 9.02
N ILE A 266 11.04 11.72 8.03
CA ILE A 266 11.10 13.19 8.18
C ILE A 266 10.15 13.64 9.30
N SER A 267 8.91 13.14 9.26
CA SER A 267 7.86 13.59 10.17
C SER A 267 8.09 13.05 11.59
N ILE A 268 8.32 11.76 11.77
CA ILE A 268 8.57 11.14 13.09
C ILE A 268 9.94 11.53 13.64
N GLY A 269 10.96 11.59 12.77
CA GLY A 269 12.34 11.84 13.17
C GLY A 269 12.58 13.25 13.74
N CYS A 270 11.68 14.19 13.48
CA CYS A 270 11.73 15.53 14.07
C CYS A 270 11.04 15.62 15.46
N ALA A 271 10.16 14.68 15.81
CA ALA A 271 9.30 14.76 17.00
C ALA A 271 10.08 14.90 18.32
N ASN A 272 11.12 14.08 18.51
CA ASN A 272 11.98 14.13 19.70
C ASN A 272 12.65 15.49 19.87
N ALA A 273 13.18 16.04 18.77
CA ALA A 273 13.83 17.34 18.77
C ALA A 273 12.82 18.48 19.04
N VAL A 274 11.59 18.39 18.53
CA VAL A 274 10.51 19.35 18.79
C VAL A 274 10.19 19.41 20.29
N HIS A 275 10.10 18.26 20.98
CA HIS A 275 9.86 18.23 22.42
C HIS A 275 10.99 18.92 23.22
N ILE A 276 12.25 18.66 22.85
CA ILE A 276 13.43 19.28 23.49
C ILE A 276 13.43 20.79 23.27
N ILE A 277 13.26 21.23 22.02
CA ILE A 277 13.29 22.64 21.63
C ILE A 277 12.16 23.42 22.31
N ASN A 278 10.95 22.86 22.34
CA ASN A 278 9.82 23.51 23.00
C ASN A 278 10.05 23.72 24.50
N GLU A 279 10.68 22.77 25.18
CA GLU A 279 10.99 22.92 26.61
C GLU A 279 12.09 23.95 26.85
N ILE A 280 13.11 24.00 25.99
CA ILE A 280 14.16 25.02 26.03
C ILE A 280 13.59 26.43 25.82
N PHE A 281 12.66 26.60 24.88
CA PHE A 281 11.98 27.89 24.69
C PHE A 281 11.15 28.32 25.90
N LYS A 282 10.58 27.38 26.68
CA LYS A 282 9.89 27.72 27.93
C LYS A 282 10.87 28.24 28.98
N LEU A 283 12.09 27.68 29.05
CA LEU A 283 13.12 28.14 29.97
C LEU A 283 13.64 29.52 29.59
N ILE A 284 13.91 29.77 28.30
CA ILE A 284 14.34 31.09 27.79
C ILE A 284 13.35 32.20 28.15
N LYS A 285 12.04 31.90 28.21
CA LYS A 285 11.01 32.87 28.60
C LYS A 285 11.06 33.26 30.08
N LYS A 286 11.57 32.38 30.94
CA LYS A 286 11.60 32.57 32.40
C LYS A 286 12.95 33.07 32.90
N GLU A 287 14.03 32.54 32.34
CA GLU A 287 15.40 32.75 32.81
C GLU A 287 16.39 32.82 31.62
N GLN A 288 17.63 33.23 31.87
CA GLN A 288 18.68 33.16 30.85
C GLN A 288 19.08 31.70 30.58
N LEU A 289 19.23 31.35 29.31
CA LEU A 289 19.68 30.04 28.89
C LEU A 289 21.12 29.79 29.37
N SER A 290 21.30 28.79 30.24
CA SER A 290 22.61 28.31 30.68
C SER A 290 22.88 26.89 30.18
N LYS A 291 24.15 26.47 30.17
CA LYS A 291 24.52 25.07 29.90
C LYS A 291 23.84 24.10 30.87
N GLU A 292 23.65 24.53 32.12
CA GLU A 292 23.03 23.71 33.15
C GLU A 292 21.51 23.55 32.90
N SER A 293 20.84 24.63 32.48
CA SER A 293 19.43 24.60 32.06
C SER A 293 19.19 23.64 30.89
N ILE A 294 20.13 23.55 29.94
CA ILE A 294 20.09 22.58 28.84
C ILE A 294 20.22 21.15 29.38
N LYS A 295 21.22 20.89 30.24
CA LYS A 295 21.39 19.56 30.85
C LYS A 295 20.16 19.12 31.63
N GLU A 296 19.57 20.01 32.43
CA GLU A 296 18.38 19.71 33.22
C GLU A 296 17.19 19.37 32.31
N THR A 297 17.01 20.11 31.20
CA THR A 297 15.98 19.83 30.20
C THR A 297 16.15 18.44 29.59
N ILE A 298 17.37 18.11 29.16
CA ILE A 298 17.67 16.78 28.60
C ILE A 298 17.45 15.71 29.65
N LYS A 299 17.91 15.89 30.89
CA LYS A 299 17.72 14.94 31.99
C LYS A 299 16.24 14.69 32.28
N LYS A 300 15.40 15.73 32.22
CA LYS A 300 13.95 15.65 32.39
C LYS A 300 13.25 14.92 31.23
N LEU A 301 13.69 15.16 30.00
CA LEU A 301 13.04 14.62 28.79
C LEU A 301 13.62 13.30 28.28
N LYS A 302 14.80 12.90 28.74
CA LYS A 302 15.47 11.66 28.33
C LYS A 302 14.62 10.42 28.51
N THR A 303 14.01 10.27 29.69
CA THR A 303 13.16 9.12 30.03
C THR A 303 11.96 8.99 29.08
N PRO A 304 11.12 10.03 28.87
CA PRO A 304 10.04 9.94 27.90
C PRO A 304 10.54 9.80 26.44
N ILE A 305 11.65 10.44 26.04
CA ILE A 305 12.20 10.31 24.67
C ILE A 305 12.68 8.88 24.38
N LEU A 306 13.38 8.24 25.33
CA LEU A 306 13.76 6.84 25.19
C LEU A 306 12.52 5.96 25.05
N LEU A 307 11.52 6.17 25.91
CA LEU A 307 10.32 5.34 25.90
C LEU A 307 9.54 5.47 24.60
N THR A 308 9.25 6.70 24.16
CA THR A 308 8.54 6.99 22.89
C THR A 308 9.26 6.41 21.67
N SER A 309 10.59 6.58 21.62
CA SER A 309 11.39 6.05 20.53
C SER A 309 11.44 4.53 20.52
N PHE A 310 11.54 3.89 21.70
CA PHE A 310 11.44 2.43 21.79
C PHE A 310 10.04 1.94 21.42
N THR A 311 8.97 2.53 21.93
CA THR A 311 7.61 2.10 21.58
C THR A 311 7.33 2.28 20.10
N THR A 312 7.79 3.38 19.49
CA THR A 312 7.68 3.60 18.04
C THR A 312 8.50 2.56 17.27
N ALA A 313 9.75 2.30 17.68
CA ALA A 313 10.59 1.29 17.04
C ALA A 313 10.00 -0.12 17.15
N PHE A 314 9.46 -0.52 18.32
CA PHE A 314 8.77 -1.80 18.49
C PHE A 314 7.46 -1.86 17.69
N GLY A 315 6.74 -0.74 17.57
CA GLY A 315 5.55 -0.63 16.73
C GLY A 315 5.83 -0.81 15.24
N PHE A 316 7.00 -0.37 14.74
CA PHE A 316 7.45 -0.70 13.39
C PHE A 316 8.00 -2.13 13.30
N LEU A 317 8.70 -2.61 14.34
CA LEU A 317 9.29 -3.94 14.35
C LEU A 317 8.21 -5.03 14.32
N SER A 318 7.02 -4.78 14.87
CA SER A 318 5.90 -5.72 14.79
C SER A 318 5.47 -6.03 13.35
N LEU A 319 5.77 -5.14 12.37
CA LEU A 319 5.53 -5.42 10.96
C LEU A 319 6.34 -6.61 10.43
N THR A 320 7.41 -7.01 11.12
CA THR A 320 8.15 -8.25 10.80
C THR A 320 7.30 -9.51 10.94
N THR A 321 6.21 -9.45 11.71
CA THR A 321 5.23 -10.54 11.85
C THR A 321 4.28 -10.65 10.64
N SER A 322 4.24 -9.66 9.75
CA SER A 322 3.48 -9.72 8.51
C SER A 322 4.04 -10.79 7.58
N SER A 323 3.21 -11.53 6.86
CA SER A 323 3.64 -12.44 5.80
C SER A 323 4.21 -11.72 4.56
N ILE A 324 3.93 -10.42 4.42
CA ILE A 324 4.30 -9.60 3.27
C ILE A 324 5.70 -9.02 3.47
N ASN A 325 6.63 -9.41 2.59
CA ASN A 325 8.05 -9.06 2.75
C ASN A 325 8.33 -7.55 2.72
N ALA A 326 7.55 -6.79 1.94
CA ALA A 326 7.65 -5.33 1.89
C ALA A 326 7.44 -4.69 3.27
N TYR A 327 6.48 -5.18 4.07
CA TYR A 327 6.25 -4.65 5.41
C TYR A 327 7.27 -5.13 6.43
N LYS A 328 7.82 -6.35 6.29
CA LYS A 328 8.93 -6.81 7.15
C LYS A 328 10.14 -5.89 7.02
N THR A 329 10.54 -5.62 5.78
CA THR A 329 11.69 -4.76 5.47
C THR A 329 11.43 -3.31 5.88
N MET A 330 10.25 -2.78 5.55
CA MET A 330 9.80 -1.46 6.04
C MET A 330 9.89 -1.36 7.57
N GLY A 331 9.38 -2.36 8.29
CA GLY A 331 9.41 -2.42 9.75
C GLY A 331 10.83 -2.32 10.31
N ILE A 332 11.76 -3.15 9.82
CA ILE A 332 13.16 -3.15 10.25
C ILE A 332 13.82 -1.79 10.04
N PHE A 333 13.74 -1.24 8.82
CA PHE A 333 14.42 0.02 8.51
C PHE A 333 13.77 1.23 9.18
N MET A 334 12.45 1.24 9.34
CA MET A 334 11.76 2.27 10.12
C MET A 334 12.16 2.23 11.59
N SER A 335 12.23 1.04 12.22
CA SER A 335 12.71 0.89 13.60
C SER A 335 14.14 1.41 13.75
N ILE A 336 15.04 1.04 12.83
CA ILE A 336 16.43 1.53 12.80
C ILE A 336 16.44 3.06 12.70
N GLY A 337 15.68 3.64 11.78
CA GLY A 337 15.62 5.09 11.61
C GLY A 337 15.10 5.83 12.85
N VAL A 338 14.06 5.33 13.51
CA VAL A 338 13.56 5.92 14.75
C VAL A 338 14.62 5.89 15.86
N ILE A 339 15.33 4.77 16.01
CA ILE A 339 16.42 4.64 16.99
C ILE A 339 17.60 5.58 16.65
N ILE A 340 17.95 5.71 15.37
CA ILE A 340 18.98 6.66 14.92
C ILE A 340 18.56 8.10 15.24
N SER A 341 17.33 8.50 14.91
CA SER A 341 16.79 9.82 15.26
C SER A 341 16.83 10.08 16.77
N MET A 342 16.49 9.09 17.60
CA MET A 342 16.59 9.18 19.06
C MET A 342 18.03 9.41 19.51
N ILE A 343 18.98 8.64 18.98
CA ILE A 343 20.40 8.77 19.32
C ILE A 343 20.91 10.16 18.94
N ILE A 344 20.63 10.64 17.72
CA ILE A 344 21.00 11.98 17.26
C ILE A 344 20.34 13.05 18.15
N SER A 345 19.05 12.91 18.48
CA SER A 345 18.32 13.87 19.31
C SER A 345 18.85 13.96 20.76
N LEU A 346 19.38 12.87 21.33
CA LEU A 346 19.92 12.88 22.69
C LEU A 346 21.42 13.23 22.74
N THR A 347 22.15 13.10 21.63
CA THR A 347 23.61 13.28 21.60
C THR A 347 24.09 14.48 20.79
N VAL A 348 23.51 14.74 19.62
CA VAL A 348 23.94 15.81 18.72
C VAL A 348 23.19 17.11 19.06
N LEU A 349 21.88 17.02 19.29
CA LEU A 349 21.03 18.19 19.54
C LEU A 349 21.49 19.06 20.73
N PRO A 350 21.85 18.53 21.91
CA PRO A 350 22.29 19.38 23.02
C PRO A 350 23.55 20.17 22.66
N GLY A 351 24.50 19.54 21.95
CA GLY A 351 25.69 20.19 21.40
C GLY A 351 25.35 21.36 20.47
N ILE A 352 24.41 21.16 19.54
CA ILE A 352 23.95 22.19 18.59
C ILE A 352 23.36 23.38 19.35
N ILE A 353 22.48 23.12 20.31
CA ILE A 353 21.80 24.16 21.09
C ILE A 353 22.80 25.02 21.88
N THR A 354 23.90 24.44 22.40
CA THR A 354 24.93 25.25 23.10
C THR A 354 25.73 26.18 22.19
N LEU A 355 25.71 25.95 20.87
CA LEU A 355 26.41 26.78 19.89
C LEU A 355 25.54 27.88 19.32
N ILE A 356 24.22 27.73 19.41
CA ILE A 356 23.27 28.68 18.87
C ILE A 356 22.99 29.74 19.93
N PRO A 357 23.36 31.01 19.68
CA PRO A 357 22.91 32.09 20.54
C PRO A 357 21.41 32.30 20.29
N PHE A 358 20.56 31.60 21.04
CA PHE A 358 19.15 31.99 21.17
C PHE A 358 19.17 33.41 21.75
N ALA A 359 18.95 34.40 20.89
CA ALA A 359 19.37 35.79 21.10
C ALA A 359 19.14 36.32 22.53
N LYS A 360 20.20 36.91 23.12
CA LYS A 360 20.14 37.67 24.37
C LYS A 360 19.07 38.76 24.27
N LYS A 361 18.03 38.67 25.13
CA LYS A 361 17.14 39.68 25.77
C LYS A 361 16.75 41.01 25.06
N LYS A 362 17.47 41.54 24.06
CA LYS A 362 17.30 42.90 23.51
C LYS A 362 16.11 43.13 22.58
N SER A 363 15.37 42.10 22.19
CA SER A 363 14.21 42.22 21.27
C SER A 363 12.83 42.06 21.93
N PHE A 364 12.73 41.88 23.25
CA PHE A 364 11.46 41.58 23.91
C PHE A 364 10.56 42.79 24.23
N GLU A 365 11.07 44.03 24.12
CA GLU A 365 10.30 45.23 24.50
C GLU A 365 9.50 45.86 23.34
N LYS A 366 9.97 45.75 22.09
CA LYS A 366 9.27 46.32 20.90
C LYS A 366 8.25 45.38 20.24
N GLU A 367 8.21 44.11 20.62
CA GLU A 367 7.32 43.08 20.02
C GLU A 367 6.10 42.72 20.90
N LYS A 368 5.77 43.52 21.93
CA LYS A 368 4.66 43.24 22.86
C LYS A 368 3.27 43.40 22.26
N GLU A 369 3.05 44.38 21.37
CA GLU A 369 1.71 44.71 20.85
C GLU A 369 1.17 43.71 19.81
N ASN A 370 1.97 43.30 18.83
CA ASN A 370 1.51 42.38 17.78
C ASN A 370 1.60 40.88 18.18
N LYS A 371 2.38 40.53 19.23
CA LYS A 371 2.48 39.16 19.76
C LYS A 371 1.33 38.77 20.70
N GLN A 372 0.61 39.74 21.27
CA GLN A 372 -0.50 39.49 22.20
C GLN A 372 -1.62 38.66 21.56
N ASN A 373 -2.00 38.90 20.31
CA ASN A 373 -3.17 38.25 19.69
C ASN A 373 -3.01 36.75 19.36
N LYS A 374 -1.78 36.25 19.11
CA LYS A 374 -1.56 34.82 18.71
C LYS A 374 -0.92 33.95 19.79
N ILE A 375 -0.13 34.51 20.72
CA ILE A 375 0.26 33.80 21.96
C ILE A 375 -1.00 33.48 22.77
N PHE A 376 -1.99 34.40 22.72
CA PHE A 376 -3.33 34.17 23.23
C PHE A 376 -4.03 32.95 22.61
N PHE A 377 -3.77 32.56 21.35
CA PHE A 377 -4.48 31.44 20.71
C PHE A 377 -4.08 30.07 21.27
N LEU A 378 -2.79 29.74 21.32
CA LEU A 378 -2.34 28.46 21.91
C LEU A 378 -2.62 28.40 23.41
N GLU A 379 -2.46 29.52 24.14
CA GLU A 379 -2.84 29.59 25.55
C GLU A 379 -4.35 29.46 25.74
N ARG A 380 -5.18 30.03 24.84
CA ARG A 380 -6.63 29.87 24.84
C ARG A 380 -7.03 28.43 24.53
N LEU A 381 -6.37 27.76 23.60
CA LEU A 381 -6.60 26.34 23.33
C LEU A 381 -6.19 25.46 24.51
N ALA A 382 -5.05 25.74 25.16
CA ALA A 382 -4.63 25.04 26.37
C ALA A 382 -5.64 25.28 27.52
N LYS A 383 -6.08 26.53 27.74
CA LYS A 383 -7.12 26.88 28.72
C LYS A 383 -8.46 26.20 28.40
N LEU A 384 -8.86 26.17 27.13
CA LEU A 384 -10.04 25.47 26.66
C LEU A 384 -9.92 23.97 26.95
N ASN A 385 -8.78 23.34 26.63
CA ASN A 385 -8.54 21.93 26.97
C ASN A 385 -8.62 21.71 28.48
N THR A 386 -8.05 22.59 29.31
CA THR A 386 -8.18 22.51 30.77
C THR A 386 -9.63 22.61 31.24
N GLN A 387 -10.44 23.48 30.63
CA GLN A 387 -11.88 23.61 30.93
C GLN A 387 -12.67 22.37 30.49
N ILE A 388 -12.37 21.82 29.31
CA ILE A 388 -12.95 20.58 28.80
C ILE A 388 -12.59 19.43 29.74
N THR A 389 -11.32 19.25 30.09
CA THR A 389 -10.89 18.21 31.04
C THR A 389 -11.55 18.41 32.40
N LYS A 390 -11.64 19.64 32.93
CA LYS A 390 -12.35 19.90 34.19
C LYS A 390 -13.82 19.47 34.12
N SER A 391 -14.48 19.70 33.00
CA SER A 391 -15.87 19.29 32.75
C SER A 391 -16.00 17.77 32.64
N ILE A 392 -15.10 17.12 31.92
CA ILE A 392 -15.00 15.66 31.80
C ILE A 392 -14.81 15.01 33.18
N LEU A 393 -13.88 15.53 33.98
CA LEU A 393 -13.61 15.02 35.32
C LEU A 393 -14.78 15.27 36.29
N LYS A 394 -15.52 16.38 36.15
CA LYS A 394 -16.73 16.66 36.94
C LYS A 394 -17.86 15.70 36.58
N ARG A 395 -18.07 15.44 35.29
CA ARG A 395 -19.11 14.54 34.76
C ARG A 395 -18.52 13.20 34.31
N LYS A 396 -17.74 12.57 35.20
CA LYS A 396 -16.92 11.39 34.86
C LYS A 396 -17.75 10.21 34.32
N TYR A 397 -18.94 9.95 34.87
CA TYR A 397 -19.79 8.84 34.43
C TYR A 397 -20.39 9.06 33.04
N THR A 398 -20.94 10.26 32.76
CA THR A 398 -21.48 10.57 31.42
C THR A 398 -20.37 10.60 30.38
N SER A 399 -19.18 11.09 30.74
CA SER A 399 -18.02 11.10 29.85
C SER A 399 -17.56 9.67 29.53
N SER A 400 -17.54 8.77 30.51
CA SER A 400 -17.24 7.34 30.28
C SER A 400 -18.26 6.68 29.36
N ILE A 401 -19.55 6.96 29.53
CA ILE A 401 -20.61 6.43 28.65
C ILE A 401 -20.40 6.93 27.21
N MET A 402 -20.09 8.22 27.02
CA MET A 402 -19.81 8.77 25.69
C MET A 402 -18.62 8.08 25.02
N VAL A 403 -17.53 7.84 25.77
CA VAL A 403 -16.36 7.11 25.26
C VAL A 403 -16.73 5.68 24.85
N LEU A 404 -17.55 4.99 25.65
CA LEU A 404 -18.03 3.64 25.34
C LEU A 404 -18.94 3.61 24.11
N ILE A 405 -19.80 4.62 23.93
CA ILE A 405 -20.64 4.76 22.73
C ILE A 405 -19.77 4.94 21.48
N ILE A 406 -18.78 5.83 21.53
CA ILE A 406 -17.85 6.06 20.41
C ILE A 406 -17.07 4.78 20.09
N LEU A 407 -16.62 4.04 21.10
CA LEU A 407 -15.99 2.72 20.92
C LEU A 407 -16.96 1.71 20.30
N GLY A 408 -18.22 1.69 20.73
CA GLY A 408 -19.25 0.82 20.16
C GLY A 408 -19.51 1.11 18.68
N ILE A 409 -19.65 2.39 18.29
CA ILE A 409 -19.78 2.80 16.89
C ILE A 409 -18.55 2.38 16.08
N SER A 410 -17.35 2.58 16.65
CA SER A 410 -16.09 2.19 16.04
C SER A 410 -15.99 0.68 15.81
N PHE A 411 -16.46 -0.11 16.78
CA PHE A 411 -16.51 -1.57 16.69
C PHE A 411 -17.50 -2.06 15.65
N VAL A 412 -18.67 -1.42 15.53
CA VAL A 412 -19.63 -1.71 14.43
C VAL A 412 -19.02 -1.38 13.08
N GLY A 413 -18.25 -0.29 12.97
CA GLY A 413 -17.51 0.08 11.76
C GLY A 413 -16.52 -1.02 11.35
N LEU A 414 -15.79 -1.59 12.30
CA LEU A 414 -14.87 -2.72 12.07
C LEU A 414 -15.60 -3.96 11.54
N LEU A 415 -16.76 -4.32 12.10
CA LEU A 415 -17.52 -5.50 11.67
C LEU A 415 -18.13 -5.35 10.27
N LYS A 416 -18.39 -4.12 9.82
CA LYS A 416 -19.02 -3.82 8.53
C LYS A 416 -18.05 -3.33 7.46
N ILE A 417 -16.74 -3.41 7.70
CA ILE A 417 -15.74 -2.92 6.76
C ILE A 417 -15.68 -3.83 5.52
N GLU A 418 -15.70 -3.22 4.34
CA GLU A 418 -15.61 -3.95 3.08
C GLU A 418 -14.15 -4.34 2.82
N ILE A 419 -13.94 -5.62 2.52
CA ILE A 419 -12.62 -6.14 2.13
C ILE A 419 -12.61 -6.23 0.62
N ASN A 420 -11.74 -5.47 -0.04
CA ASN A 420 -11.57 -5.54 -1.49
C ASN A 420 -10.09 -5.60 -1.84
N PHE A 421 -9.74 -6.55 -2.70
CA PHE A 421 -8.40 -6.74 -3.24
C PHE A 421 -8.45 -6.62 -4.77
N ASP A 422 -8.53 -5.38 -5.25
CA ASP A 422 -8.50 -5.05 -6.67
C ASP A 422 -7.32 -4.12 -6.97
N GLU A 423 -6.40 -4.57 -7.82
CA GLU A 423 -5.19 -3.85 -8.19
C GLU A 423 -5.48 -2.49 -8.81
N LYS A 424 -6.58 -2.36 -9.56
CA LYS A 424 -6.96 -1.08 -10.14
C LYS A 424 -7.25 -0.05 -9.06
N ASP A 425 -7.69 -0.47 -7.87
CA ASP A 425 -7.97 0.45 -6.76
C ASP A 425 -6.71 0.95 -6.06
N TYR A 426 -5.52 0.50 -6.48
CA TYR A 426 -4.25 1.03 -6.01
C TYR A 426 -3.82 2.29 -6.74
N PHE A 427 -4.47 2.61 -7.86
CA PHE A 427 -4.19 3.80 -8.67
C PHE A 427 -5.28 4.85 -8.49
N LYS A 428 -4.89 6.13 -8.51
CA LYS A 428 -5.86 7.25 -8.53
C LYS A 428 -6.60 7.31 -9.88
N GLU A 429 -7.84 7.81 -9.86
CA GLU A 429 -8.70 7.99 -11.05
C GLU A 429 -8.06 8.83 -12.16
N SER A 430 -7.15 9.74 -11.82
CA SER A 430 -6.44 10.58 -12.78
C SER A 430 -5.40 9.83 -13.63
N THR A 431 -4.91 8.67 -13.16
CA THR A 431 -3.79 7.96 -13.79
C THR A 431 -4.19 7.23 -15.08
N SER A 432 -3.25 7.10 -16.02
CA SER A 432 -3.48 6.36 -17.28
C SER A 432 -3.77 4.88 -17.02
N VAL A 433 -3.06 4.25 -16.07
CA VAL A 433 -3.26 2.86 -15.67
C VAL A 433 -4.70 2.60 -15.24
N LYS A 434 -5.23 3.42 -14.32
CA LYS A 434 -6.62 3.27 -13.82
C LYS A 434 -7.64 3.36 -14.95
N LYS A 435 -7.49 4.34 -15.83
CA LYS A 435 -8.38 4.55 -16.98
C LYS A 435 -8.37 3.34 -17.92
N THR A 436 -7.19 2.83 -18.26
CA THR A 436 -7.07 1.67 -19.17
C THR A 436 -7.60 0.39 -18.53
N LEU A 437 -7.32 0.14 -17.24
CA LEU A 437 -7.88 -1.02 -16.52
C LEU A 437 -9.41 -0.95 -16.42
N ASN A 438 -9.98 0.22 -16.16
CA ASN A 438 -11.43 0.43 -16.15
C ASN A 438 -12.05 0.21 -17.53
N LEU A 439 -11.39 0.70 -18.60
CA LEU A 439 -11.84 0.49 -19.98
C LEU A 439 -11.86 -1.01 -20.32
N MET A 440 -10.78 -1.73 -20.00
CA MET A 440 -10.73 -3.18 -20.20
C MET A 440 -11.83 -3.89 -19.40
N GLN A 441 -12.07 -3.52 -18.14
CA GLN A 441 -13.16 -4.11 -17.39
C GLN A 441 -14.52 -3.89 -18.05
N LYS A 442 -14.80 -2.66 -18.48
CA LYS A 442 -16.08 -2.29 -19.08
C LYS A 442 -16.33 -3.02 -20.41
N GLU A 443 -15.34 -3.06 -21.29
CA GLU A 443 -15.52 -3.54 -22.66
C GLU A 443 -15.34 -5.06 -22.77
N MET A 444 -14.59 -5.68 -21.86
CA MET A 444 -14.14 -7.07 -21.98
C MET A 444 -14.53 -7.98 -20.81
N GLY A 445 -15.28 -7.46 -19.82
CA GLY A 445 -15.42 -8.13 -18.53
C GLY A 445 -14.10 -8.17 -17.71
N GLY A 446 -13.03 -7.51 -18.19
CA GLY A 446 -11.73 -7.43 -17.54
C GLY A 446 -10.65 -8.34 -18.12
N ILE A 447 -9.42 -8.17 -17.61
CA ILE A 447 -8.24 -9.04 -17.86
C ILE A 447 -8.27 -10.28 -16.94
N SER A 448 -9.07 -10.17 -15.89
CA SER A 448 -9.16 -11.07 -14.76
C SER A 448 -9.94 -12.33 -15.17
N ILE A 449 -9.25 -13.48 -15.21
CA ILE A 449 -9.82 -14.79 -15.54
C ILE A 449 -10.09 -15.63 -14.28
N PHE A 450 -11.28 -16.22 -14.19
CA PHE A 450 -11.62 -17.25 -13.21
C PHE A 450 -11.37 -18.60 -13.86
N LYS A 451 -10.34 -19.32 -13.41
CA LYS A 451 -10.00 -20.64 -13.94
C LYS A 451 -10.62 -21.71 -13.05
N ILE A 452 -11.33 -22.64 -13.67
CA ILE A 452 -11.91 -23.83 -13.06
C ILE A 452 -11.14 -25.03 -13.58
N GLU A 453 -10.49 -25.77 -12.70
CA GLU A 453 -9.70 -26.95 -13.04
C GLU A 453 -10.42 -28.17 -12.48
N ILE A 454 -10.76 -29.13 -13.34
CA ILE A 454 -11.48 -30.35 -12.97
C ILE A 454 -10.53 -31.53 -13.15
N GLU A 455 -10.37 -32.31 -12.08
CA GLU A 455 -9.48 -33.46 -12.01
C GLU A 455 -10.25 -34.78 -12.21
N GLY A 456 -9.60 -35.70 -12.91
CA GLY A 456 -10.05 -37.05 -13.16
C GLY A 456 -8.87 -38.03 -13.20
N LYS A 457 -9.13 -39.24 -13.69
CA LYS A 457 -8.10 -40.24 -13.95
C LYS A 457 -7.36 -39.94 -15.27
N PRO A 458 -6.12 -40.43 -15.45
CA PRO A 458 -5.42 -40.33 -16.73
C PRO A 458 -6.30 -40.79 -17.90
N GLY A 459 -6.44 -39.94 -18.92
CA GLY A 459 -7.25 -40.17 -20.11
C GLY A 459 -8.76 -39.99 -19.94
N GLU A 460 -9.27 -39.70 -18.73
CA GLU A 460 -10.72 -39.62 -18.45
C GLU A 460 -11.44 -38.61 -19.33
N PHE A 461 -10.79 -37.48 -19.63
CA PHE A 461 -11.40 -36.41 -20.42
C PHE A 461 -11.16 -36.54 -21.93
N LYS A 462 -10.35 -37.50 -22.39
CA LYS A 462 -9.99 -37.66 -23.80
C LYS A 462 -11.06 -38.40 -24.62
N ASN A 463 -12.30 -37.92 -24.57
CA ASN A 463 -13.40 -38.52 -25.32
C ASN A 463 -14.56 -37.56 -25.60
N ALA A 464 -15.35 -37.89 -26.62
CA ALA A 464 -16.53 -37.12 -27.03
C ALA A 464 -17.57 -36.88 -25.91
N LYS A 465 -17.74 -37.80 -24.96
CA LYS A 465 -18.73 -37.64 -23.87
C LYS A 465 -18.30 -36.51 -22.95
N ALA A 466 -17.02 -36.50 -22.54
CA ALA A 466 -16.45 -35.44 -21.73
C ALA A 466 -16.57 -34.08 -22.42
N MET A 467 -16.23 -33.97 -23.71
CA MET A 467 -16.34 -32.71 -24.46
C MET A 467 -17.78 -32.19 -24.54
N ARG A 468 -18.78 -33.06 -24.71
CA ARG A 468 -20.19 -32.63 -24.72
C ARG A 468 -20.67 -32.13 -23.36
N ILE A 469 -20.26 -32.81 -22.29
CA ILE A 469 -20.56 -32.37 -20.92
C ILE A 469 -19.88 -31.02 -20.65
N LEU A 470 -18.62 -30.88 -21.06
CA LEU A 470 -17.87 -29.64 -20.93
C LEU A 470 -18.55 -28.48 -21.67
N ASP A 471 -19.14 -28.74 -22.84
CA ASP A 471 -19.88 -27.73 -23.62
C ASP A 471 -21.13 -27.24 -22.87
N LEU A 472 -21.89 -28.18 -22.28
CA LEU A 472 -23.06 -27.84 -21.47
C LEU A 472 -22.70 -27.05 -20.21
N ILE A 473 -21.56 -27.39 -19.58
CA ILE A 473 -21.05 -26.65 -18.42
C ILE A 473 -20.69 -25.23 -18.86
N THR A 474 -19.94 -25.05 -19.95
CA THR A 474 -19.59 -23.71 -20.45
C THR A 474 -20.82 -22.87 -20.78
N ASP A 475 -21.81 -23.43 -21.48
CA ASP A 475 -23.04 -22.71 -21.83
C ASP A 475 -23.83 -22.27 -20.59
N LYS A 476 -23.88 -23.12 -19.55
CA LYS A 476 -24.48 -22.74 -18.27
C LYS A 476 -23.69 -21.68 -17.51
N LEU A 477 -22.36 -21.77 -17.52
CA LEU A 477 -21.51 -20.74 -16.90
C LEU A 477 -21.71 -19.38 -17.56
N ASP A 478 -21.87 -19.34 -18.89
CA ASP A 478 -22.17 -18.11 -19.65
C ASP A 478 -23.53 -17.53 -19.28
N ALA A 479 -24.51 -18.36 -18.90
CA ALA A 479 -25.82 -17.91 -18.45
C ALA A 479 -25.80 -17.19 -17.08
N PHE A 480 -24.66 -17.14 -16.37
CA PHE A 480 -24.54 -16.40 -15.11
C PHE A 480 -24.84 -14.90 -15.28
N SER A 481 -24.39 -14.29 -16.38
CA SER A 481 -24.68 -12.90 -16.72
C SER A 481 -24.50 -12.65 -18.22
N ALA A 482 -25.13 -11.62 -18.77
CA ALA A 482 -25.03 -11.29 -20.21
C ALA A 482 -23.60 -10.99 -20.69
N LYS A 483 -22.66 -10.71 -19.77
CA LYS A 483 -21.26 -10.42 -20.07
C LYS A 483 -20.29 -11.49 -19.57
N THR A 484 -20.80 -12.59 -18.99
CA THR A 484 -19.96 -13.72 -18.63
C THR A 484 -19.55 -14.44 -19.90
N GLN A 485 -18.26 -14.77 -20.02
CA GLN A 485 -17.72 -15.47 -21.18
C GLN A 485 -16.80 -16.58 -20.73
N SER A 486 -17.15 -17.81 -21.06
CA SER A 486 -16.37 -19.00 -20.76
C SER A 486 -15.69 -19.54 -22.02
N SER A 487 -14.52 -20.13 -21.81
CA SER A 487 -13.72 -20.76 -22.83
C SER A 487 -13.15 -22.05 -22.29
N SER A 488 -13.04 -23.06 -23.15
CA SER A 488 -12.45 -24.35 -22.85
C SER A 488 -11.76 -24.91 -24.09
N ILE A 489 -11.18 -26.10 -23.98
CA ILE A 489 -10.62 -26.83 -25.12
C ILE A 489 -11.65 -27.04 -26.26
N ASN A 490 -12.95 -27.00 -25.95
CA ASN A 490 -14.01 -27.05 -26.97
C ASN A 490 -13.98 -25.87 -27.92
N GLY A 491 -13.50 -24.69 -27.49
CA GLY A 491 -13.31 -23.54 -28.38
C GLY A 491 -12.36 -23.89 -29.53
N ILE A 492 -11.26 -24.58 -29.22
CA ILE A 492 -10.28 -25.05 -30.22
C ILE A 492 -10.88 -26.14 -31.11
N LEU A 493 -11.66 -27.08 -30.54
CA LEU A 493 -12.36 -28.12 -31.31
C LEU A 493 -13.39 -27.53 -32.28
N LYS A 494 -14.23 -26.59 -31.82
CA LYS A 494 -15.22 -25.87 -32.65
C LYS A 494 -14.53 -25.08 -33.75
N PHE A 495 -13.46 -24.35 -33.41
CA PHE A 495 -12.67 -23.59 -34.38
C PHE A 495 -11.98 -24.47 -35.43
N THR A 496 -11.42 -25.62 -35.02
CA THR A 496 -10.80 -26.58 -35.94
C THR A 496 -11.84 -27.19 -36.87
N ASN A 497 -13.00 -27.57 -36.34
CA ASN A 497 -14.10 -28.09 -37.15
C ASN A 497 -14.58 -27.04 -38.17
N PHE A 498 -14.75 -25.79 -37.72
CA PHE A 498 -15.10 -24.65 -38.57
C PHE A 498 -14.11 -24.47 -39.73
N LYS A 499 -12.79 -24.51 -39.47
CA LYS A 499 -11.77 -24.43 -40.52
C LYS A 499 -11.82 -25.61 -41.50
N ILE A 500 -11.98 -26.83 -41.01
CA ILE A 500 -12.08 -28.04 -41.86
C ILE A 500 -13.33 -27.98 -42.75
N LYS A 501 -14.42 -27.38 -42.26
CA LYS A 501 -15.69 -27.21 -42.98
C LYS A 501 -15.76 -25.92 -43.79
N LYS A 502 -14.61 -25.36 -44.19
CA LYS A 502 -14.51 -24.17 -45.04
C LYS A 502 -15.21 -22.93 -44.46
N GLU A 503 -15.12 -22.75 -43.14
CA GLU A 503 -15.52 -21.52 -42.45
C GLU A 503 -17.03 -21.18 -42.55
N SER A 504 -17.89 -22.21 -42.64
CA SER A 504 -19.35 -22.03 -42.58
C SER A 504 -19.83 -21.65 -41.17
N PRO A 505 -20.50 -20.50 -40.95
CA PRO A 505 -20.92 -20.06 -39.61
C PRO A 505 -21.85 -21.04 -38.88
N LEU A 506 -22.72 -21.76 -39.61
CA LEU A 506 -23.62 -22.78 -39.04
C LEU A 506 -22.88 -24.00 -38.48
N GLU A 507 -21.60 -24.15 -38.82
CA GLU A 507 -20.75 -25.28 -38.46
C GLU A 507 -19.79 -24.95 -37.30
N TYR A 508 -19.89 -23.77 -36.69
CA TYR A 508 -19.18 -23.43 -35.45
C TYR A 508 -19.81 -24.16 -34.24
N LYS A 509 -19.76 -25.49 -34.29
CA LYS A 509 -20.26 -26.40 -33.26
C LYS A 509 -19.34 -27.60 -33.17
N LEU A 510 -19.46 -28.35 -32.07
CA LEU A 510 -18.78 -29.64 -31.96
C LEU A 510 -19.37 -30.59 -33.02
N PRO A 511 -18.56 -31.47 -33.65
CA PRO A 511 -19.08 -32.48 -34.56
C PRO A 511 -20.13 -33.37 -33.89
N GLU A 512 -21.29 -33.51 -34.54
CA GLU A 512 -22.37 -34.40 -34.08
C GLU A 512 -21.94 -35.86 -34.12
N ASN A 513 -21.13 -36.23 -35.12
CA ASN A 513 -20.58 -37.57 -35.25
C ASN A 513 -19.44 -37.79 -34.23
N LYS A 514 -19.65 -38.76 -33.33
CA LYS A 514 -18.71 -39.15 -32.27
C LYS A 514 -17.33 -39.53 -32.81
N ILE A 515 -17.26 -40.19 -33.97
CA ILE A 515 -16.00 -40.64 -34.58
C ILE A 515 -15.19 -39.44 -35.05
N ILE A 516 -15.84 -38.47 -35.69
CA ILE A 516 -15.19 -37.23 -36.15
C ILE A 516 -14.67 -36.44 -34.96
N LEU A 517 -15.48 -36.26 -33.91
CA LEU A 517 -15.07 -35.57 -32.69
C LEU A 517 -13.86 -36.26 -32.02
N ASN A 518 -13.87 -37.58 -31.87
CA ASN A 518 -12.72 -38.32 -31.34
C ASN A 518 -11.47 -38.19 -32.22
N LYS A 519 -11.62 -38.12 -33.55
CA LYS A 519 -10.50 -37.87 -34.47
C LYS A 519 -9.92 -36.47 -34.25
N LEU A 520 -10.76 -35.44 -34.09
CA LEU A 520 -10.31 -34.09 -33.78
C LEU A 520 -9.60 -34.00 -32.42
N ILE A 521 -10.14 -34.65 -31.40
CA ILE A 521 -9.49 -34.75 -30.07
C ILE A 521 -8.08 -35.32 -30.21
N ASN A 522 -7.91 -36.42 -30.95
CA ASN A 522 -6.60 -37.02 -31.18
C ASN A 522 -5.65 -36.16 -32.03
N LEU A 523 -6.18 -35.35 -32.95
CA LEU A 523 -5.38 -34.41 -33.74
C LEU A 523 -4.85 -33.28 -32.86
N ILE A 524 -5.71 -32.66 -32.05
CA ILE A 524 -5.30 -31.61 -31.08
C ILE A 524 -4.30 -32.18 -30.07
N ASP A 525 -4.48 -33.43 -29.67
CA ASP A 525 -3.58 -34.04 -28.72
C ASP A 525 -2.14 -34.14 -29.25
N LYS A 526 -2.00 -34.50 -30.53
CA LYS A 526 -0.72 -34.70 -31.23
C LYS A 526 -0.14 -33.44 -31.86
N SER A 527 -0.90 -32.35 -31.99
CA SER A 527 -0.44 -31.16 -32.70
C SER A 527 0.53 -30.32 -31.86
N ASP A 528 1.72 -30.05 -32.42
CA ASP A 528 2.68 -29.11 -31.84
C ASP A 528 2.23 -27.64 -31.97
N TRP A 529 1.35 -27.33 -32.94
CA TRP A 529 0.82 -25.99 -33.23
C TRP A 529 0.12 -25.31 -32.05
N THR A 530 -0.21 -26.06 -30.99
CA THR A 530 -0.90 -25.55 -29.80
C THR A 530 -0.20 -25.92 -28.51
N LYS A 531 1.09 -26.30 -28.49
CA LYS A 531 1.74 -26.77 -27.25
C LYS A 531 1.50 -25.81 -26.07
N ASP A 532 1.61 -24.50 -26.30
CA ASP A 532 1.40 -23.50 -25.25
C ASP A 532 -0.08 -23.16 -25.02
N ASN A 533 -0.88 -23.07 -26.09
CA ASN A 533 -2.32 -22.75 -26.00
C ASN A 533 -3.18 -23.91 -25.43
N LYS A 534 -2.80 -25.17 -25.70
CA LYS A 534 -3.46 -26.40 -25.20
C LYS A 534 -3.26 -26.54 -23.70
N ARG A 535 -2.05 -26.23 -23.20
CA ARG A 535 -1.68 -26.30 -21.78
C ARG A 535 -2.51 -25.38 -20.88
N MET A 536 -3.10 -24.32 -21.44
CA MET A 536 -4.04 -23.47 -20.70
C MET A 536 -5.35 -24.19 -20.34
N TYR A 537 -5.73 -25.22 -21.11
CA TYR A 537 -7.02 -25.91 -20.98
C TYR A 537 -6.91 -27.37 -20.58
N ILE A 538 -5.80 -28.07 -20.86
CA ILE A 538 -5.64 -29.50 -20.55
C ILE A 538 -4.18 -29.84 -20.23
N ASN A 539 -3.97 -30.86 -19.40
CA ASN A 539 -2.66 -31.45 -19.18
C ASN A 539 -2.35 -32.58 -20.18
N ASP A 540 -1.10 -33.03 -20.21
CA ASP A 540 -0.59 -33.95 -21.22
C ASP A 540 -1.28 -35.34 -21.19
N ASP A 541 -1.69 -35.81 -20.01
CA ASP A 541 -2.35 -37.11 -19.83
C ASP A 541 -3.89 -37.03 -19.84
N TRP A 542 -4.47 -35.84 -20.06
CA TRP A 542 -5.92 -35.60 -20.02
C TRP A 542 -6.60 -36.00 -18.70
N SER A 543 -5.86 -35.99 -17.59
CA SER A 543 -6.43 -36.13 -16.24
C SER A 543 -6.95 -34.80 -15.67
N LEU A 544 -6.63 -33.66 -16.30
CA LEU A 544 -7.08 -32.34 -15.89
C LEU A 544 -7.61 -31.56 -17.09
N ILE A 545 -8.82 -31.01 -16.95
CA ILE A 545 -9.41 -30.05 -17.89
C ILE A 545 -9.64 -28.72 -17.18
N SER A 546 -9.50 -27.62 -17.91
CA SER A 546 -9.71 -26.27 -17.42
C SER A 546 -10.76 -25.52 -18.22
N ILE A 547 -11.59 -24.77 -17.50
CA ILE A 547 -12.52 -23.78 -18.06
C ILE A 547 -12.04 -22.42 -17.59
N ILE A 548 -11.86 -21.51 -18.54
CA ILE A 548 -11.47 -20.13 -18.28
C ILE A 548 -12.73 -19.28 -18.41
N VAL A 549 -13.13 -18.60 -17.34
CA VAL A 549 -14.34 -17.76 -17.31
C VAL A 549 -13.97 -16.33 -17.03
N ARG A 550 -14.43 -15.40 -17.86
CA ARG A 550 -14.37 -13.96 -17.61
C ARG A 550 -15.68 -13.52 -17.00
N ILE A 551 -15.59 -12.84 -15.85
CA ILE A 551 -16.73 -12.31 -15.11
C ILE A 551 -16.62 -10.79 -15.00
N GLU A 552 -17.73 -10.07 -15.17
CA GLU A 552 -17.74 -8.60 -15.11
C GLU A 552 -17.37 -8.07 -13.73
N ASP A 553 -17.95 -8.68 -12.68
CA ASP A 553 -17.73 -8.29 -11.29
C ASP A 553 -16.55 -9.06 -10.67
N ASN A 554 -15.37 -8.44 -10.76
CA ASN A 554 -14.12 -8.92 -10.17
C ASN A 554 -13.95 -8.51 -8.69
N SER A 555 -14.99 -7.97 -8.04
CA SER A 555 -14.95 -7.74 -6.60
C SER A 555 -14.91 -9.07 -5.84
N THR A 556 -14.41 -9.03 -4.60
CA THR A 556 -14.41 -10.22 -3.73
C THR A 556 -15.81 -10.81 -3.52
N GLU A 557 -16.85 -9.98 -3.56
CA GLU A 557 -18.25 -10.43 -3.46
C GLU A 557 -18.74 -11.05 -4.78
N GLY A 558 -18.46 -10.42 -5.92
CA GLY A 558 -18.79 -10.93 -7.24
C GLY A 558 -18.18 -12.31 -7.51
N ILE A 559 -16.90 -12.46 -7.19
CA ILE A 559 -16.17 -13.73 -7.32
C ILE A 559 -16.83 -14.82 -6.45
N LYS A 560 -17.23 -14.53 -5.20
CA LYS A 560 -17.92 -15.50 -4.34
C LYS A 560 -19.32 -15.88 -4.84
N LYS A 561 -20.04 -14.95 -5.45
CA LYS A 561 -21.35 -15.24 -6.07
C LYS A 561 -21.16 -16.19 -7.26
N PHE A 562 -20.18 -15.91 -8.11
CA PHE A 562 -19.84 -16.77 -9.23
C PHE A 562 -19.33 -18.15 -8.78
N GLU A 563 -18.46 -18.22 -7.77
CA GLU A 563 -17.97 -19.46 -7.17
C GLU A 563 -19.13 -20.40 -6.78
N LYS A 564 -20.12 -19.89 -6.04
CA LYS A 564 -21.30 -20.68 -5.65
C LYS A 564 -22.09 -21.19 -6.86
N TYR A 565 -22.21 -20.36 -7.90
CA TYR A 565 -22.89 -20.74 -9.14
C TYR A 565 -22.12 -21.81 -9.92
N ALA A 566 -20.79 -21.65 -10.03
CA ALA A 566 -19.90 -22.61 -10.68
C ALA A 566 -19.91 -23.96 -9.97
N ILE A 567 -19.80 -23.98 -8.64
CA ILE A 567 -19.89 -25.21 -7.81
C ILE A 567 -21.20 -25.95 -8.09
N LYS A 568 -22.34 -25.23 -8.08
CA LYS A 568 -23.65 -25.82 -8.36
C LYS A 568 -23.69 -26.45 -9.76
N THR A 569 -23.15 -25.74 -10.76
CA THR A 569 -23.12 -26.19 -12.16
C THR A 569 -22.23 -27.40 -12.35
N ILE A 570 -21.00 -27.39 -11.81
CA ILE A 570 -20.06 -28.51 -11.92
C ILE A 570 -20.63 -29.75 -11.25
N ASN A 571 -21.20 -29.62 -10.04
CA ASN A 571 -21.78 -30.75 -9.30
C ASN A 571 -23.00 -31.38 -9.98
N GLU A 572 -23.68 -30.66 -10.88
CA GLU A 572 -24.81 -31.20 -11.65
C GLU A 572 -24.35 -32.22 -12.70
N TYR A 573 -23.16 -32.04 -13.28
CA TYR A 573 -22.67 -32.83 -14.41
C TYR A 573 -21.43 -33.69 -14.12
N MET A 574 -20.59 -33.27 -13.16
CA MET A 574 -19.30 -33.89 -12.81
C MET A 574 -19.16 -34.06 -11.29
N LYS A 575 -20.22 -34.56 -10.63
CA LYS A 575 -20.31 -34.68 -9.16
C LYS A 575 -19.15 -35.46 -8.50
N ASN A 576 -18.57 -36.43 -9.20
CA ASN A 576 -17.53 -37.31 -8.65
C ASN A 576 -16.10 -36.81 -8.90
N ASN A 577 -15.94 -35.73 -9.66
CA ASN A 577 -14.65 -35.15 -9.99
C ASN A 577 -14.25 -34.13 -8.92
N LYS A 578 -12.97 -34.09 -8.59
CA LYS A 578 -12.43 -32.99 -7.78
C LYS A 578 -12.26 -31.77 -8.67
N TYR A 579 -12.35 -30.59 -8.10
CA TYR A 579 -12.08 -29.36 -8.82
C TYR A 579 -11.40 -28.32 -7.93
N HIS A 580 -10.62 -27.47 -8.58
CA HIS A 580 -9.90 -26.35 -7.98
C HIS A 580 -10.19 -25.07 -8.76
N PHE A 581 -10.15 -23.94 -8.06
CA PHE A 581 -10.34 -22.63 -8.66
C PHE A 581 -9.04 -21.85 -8.55
N SER A 582 -8.69 -21.13 -9.60
CA SER A 582 -7.47 -20.31 -9.68
C SER A 582 -7.69 -19.04 -10.52
N GLY A 583 -6.67 -18.19 -10.61
CA GLY A 583 -6.76 -16.90 -11.29
C GLY A 583 -7.37 -15.84 -10.37
N VAL A 584 -8.48 -15.22 -10.76
CA VAL A 584 -9.10 -14.16 -9.93
C VAL A 584 -9.64 -14.67 -8.60
N TYR A 585 -9.94 -15.97 -8.53
CA TYR A 585 -10.35 -16.60 -7.27
C TYR A 585 -9.26 -16.52 -6.20
N ASP A 586 -7.98 -16.53 -6.61
CA ASP A 586 -6.84 -16.43 -5.72
C ASP A 586 -6.90 -15.13 -4.91
N LYS A 587 -7.45 -14.06 -5.47
CA LYS A 587 -7.67 -12.78 -4.77
C LYS A 587 -8.55 -12.95 -3.54
N VAL A 588 -9.56 -13.84 -3.57
CA VAL A 588 -10.45 -14.11 -2.43
C VAL A 588 -9.69 -14.83 -1.31
N LEU A 589 -8.88 -15.82 -1.67
CA LEU A 589 -8.06 -16.58 -0.72
C LEU A 589 -6.99 -15.67 -0.08
N ILE A 590 -6.30 -14.90 -0.91
CA ILE A 590 -5.31 -13.91 -0.52
C ILE A 590 -5.94 -12.89 0.43
N ALA A 591 -7.08 -12.28 0.06
CA ALA A 591 -7.78 -11.32 0.90
C ALA A 591 -8.18 -11.90 2.27
N LYS A 592 -8.69 -13.14 2.31
CA LYS A 592 -9.08 -13.81 3.57
C LYS A 592 -7.87 -14.03 4.48
N THR A 593 -6.77 -14.53 3.93
CA THR A 593 -5.52 -14.77 4.66
C THR A 593 -4.94 -13.45 5.18
N MET A 594 -4.90 -12.42 4.34
CA MET A 594 -4.43 -11.08 4.70
C MET A 594 -5.23 -10.46 5.85
N VAL A 595 -6.56 -10.57 5.84
CA VAL A 595 -7.40 -10.03 6.92
C VAL A 595 -7.11 -10.73 8.24
N LYS A 596 -6.99 -12.06 8.24
CA LYS A 596 -6.65 -12.83 9.44
C LYS A 596 -5.28 -12.41 10.00
N GLU A 597 -4.26 -12.39 9.15
CA GLU A 597 -2.91 -11.98 9.53
C GLU A 597 -2.86 -10.53 10.00
N GLN A 598 -3.68 -9.64 9.43
CA GLN A 598 -3.72 -8.26 9.86
C GLN A 598 -4.32 -8.08 11.25
N VAL A 599 -5.42 -8.78 11.55
CA VAL A 599 -5.99 -8.74 12.90
C VAL A 599 -4.95 -9.21 13.91
N ILE A 600 -4.20 -10.26 13.57
CA ILE A 600 -3.06 -10.72 14.38
C ILE A 600 -2.02 -9.60 14.52
N ASN A 601 -1.60 -8.94 13.44
CA ASN A 601 -0.63 -7.84 13.47
C ASN A 601 -1.08 -6.65 14.35
N ILE A 602 -2.36 -6.29 14.30
CA ILE A 602 -2.94 -5.24 15.16
C ILE A 602 -2.85 -5.65 16.63
N ILE A 603 -3.25 -6.89 16.95
CA ILE A 603 -3.22 -7.42 18.31
C ILE A 603 -1.78 -7.54 18.81
N THR A 604 -0.86 -8.05 18.01
CA THR A 604 0.56 -8.18 18.38
C THR A 604 1.18 -6.80 18.57
N THR A 605 0.90 -5.82 17.72
CA THR A 605 1.43 -4.45 17.85
C THR A 605 0.93 -3.78 19.12
N LEU A 606 -0.40 -3.77 19.36
CA LEU A 606 -0.97 -3.22 20.60
C LEU A 606 -0.47 -3.98 21.82
N GLY A 607 -0.37 -5.30 21.74
CA GLY A 607 0.16 -6.17 22.79
C GLY A 607 1.60 -5.83 23.13
N SER A 608 2.49 -5.77 22.15
CA SER A 608 3.91 -5.43 22.32
C SER A 608 4.11 -4.04 22.91
N ILE A 609 3.40 -3.02 22.40
CA ILE A 609 3.47 -1.66 22.96
C ILE A 609 2.98 -1.65 24.41
N THR A 610 1.84 -2.31 24.67
CA THR A 610 1.28 -2.38 26.02
C THR A 610 2.24 -3.10 26.98
N LEU A 611 2.80 -4.25 26.60
CA LEU A 611 3.77 -4.99 27.40
C LEU A 611 5.02 -4.17 27.71
N LEU A 612 5.53 -3.41 26.74
CA LEU A 612 6.66 -2.51 26.93
C LEU A 612 6.32 -1.41 27.96
N LEU A 613 5.13 -0.81 27.85
CA LEU A 613 4.64 0.18 28.83
C LEU A 613 4.46 -0.45 30.23
N MET A 614 3.92 -1.67 30.33
CA MET A 614 3.77 -2.38 31.61
C MET A 614 5.12 -2.62 32.27
N PHE A 615 6.10 -3.08 31.50
CA PHE A 615 7.47 -3.30 31.94
C PHE A 615 8.11 -2.00 32.43
N PHE A 616 8.01 -0.95 31.61
CA PHE A 616 8.65 0.33 31.91
C PHE A 616 8.07 1.02 33.14
N PHE A 617 6.74 1.12 33.24
CA PHE A 617 6.06 1.72 34.39
C PHE A 617 5.96 0.76 35.59
N LYS A 618 6.47 -0.46 35.46
CA LYS A 618 6.43 -1.52 36.50
C LYS A 618 5.03 -1.69 37.08
N SER A 619 4.02 -1.62 36.21
CA SER A 619 2.62 -1.62 36.61
C SER A 619 1.73 -1.99 35.42
N ILE A 620 1.09 -3.16 35.50
CA ILE A 620 0.13 -3.65 34.51
C ILE A 620 -0.97 -2.60 34.26
N LYS A 621 -1.60 -2.14 35.34
CA LYS A 621 -2.66 -1.13 35.32
C LYS A 621 -2.23 0.16 34.62
N THR A 622 -1.02 0.65 34.90
CA THR A 622 -0.51 1.89 34.33
C THR A 622 -0.20 1.74 32.84
N GLY A 623 0.44 0.62 32.45
CA GLY A 623 0.75 0.33 31.06
C GLY A 623 -0.51 0.27 30.19
N ILE A 624 -1.55 -0.43 30.64
CA ILE A 624 -2.86 -0.50 29.94
C ILE A 624 -3.47 0.90 29.80
N ILE A 625 -3.53 1.68 30.88
CA ILE A 625 -4.16 3.01 30.86
C ILE A 625 -3.49 3.94 29.84
N ILE A 626 -2.16 3.88 29.71
CA ILE A 626 -1.40 4.70 28.77
C ILE A 626 -1.60 4.24 27.32
N ALA A 627 -1.84 2.96 27.09
CA ALA A 627 -2.09 2.40 25.75
C ALA A 627 -3.50 2.70 25.21
N ILE A 628 -4.50 2.89 26.08
CA ILE A 628 -5.91 3.06 25.69
C ILE A 628 -6.15 4.19 24.67
N PRO A 629 -5.60 5.42 24.81
CA PRO A 629 -5.82 6.49 23.83
C PRO A 629 -5.42 6.13 22.39
N VAL A 630 -4.37 5.32 22.25
CA VAL A 630 -3.90 4.83 20.94
C VAL A 630 -4.86 3.80 20.39
N ALA A 631 -5.22 2.79 21.22
CA ALA A 631 -6.17 1.77 20.83
C ALA A 631 -7.51 2.40 20.41
N TRP A 632 -8.01 3.37 21.18
CA TRP A 632 -9.22 4.13 20.86
C TRP A 632 -9.15 4.82 19.49
N SER A 633 -8.02 5.44 19.18
CA SER A 633 -7.82 6.15 17.90
C SER A 633 -7.74 5.19 16.72
N VAL A 634 -7.14 4.01 16.90
CA VAL A 634 -7.13 2.95 15.89
C VAL A 634 -8.54 2.45 15.61
N PHE A 635 -9.34 2.18 16.64
CA PHE A 635 -10.71 1.73 16.45
C PHE A 635 -11.55 2.77 15.69
N LEU A 636 -11.36 4.05 16.01
CA LEU A 636 -11.99 5.15 15.27
C LEU A 636 -11.61 5.17 13.78
N ASN A 637 -10.39 4.79 13.42
CA ASN A 637 -10.01 4.69 12.01
C ASN A 637 -10.90 3.72 11.24
N PHE A 638 -11.30 2.59 11.83
CA PHE A 638 -12.20 1.64 11.17
C PHE A 638 -13.60 2.22 10.95
N ALA A 639 -14.12 3.00 11.91
CA ALA A 639 -15.35 3.76 11.69
C ALA A 639 -15.21 4.76 10.54
N VAL A 640 -14.13 5.53 10.52
CA VAL A 640 -13.85 6.50 9.44
C VAL A 640 -13.72 5.80 8.10
N MET A 641 -12.99 4.69 8.03
CA MET A 641 -12.87 3.89 6.81
C MET A 641 -14.25 3.47 6.29
N ARG A 642 -15.13 2.98 7.18
CA ARG A 642 -16.49 2.61 6.79
C ARG A 642 -17.33 3.79 6.33
N LEU A 643 -17.19 4.96 6.97
CA LEU A 643 -17.94 6.19 6.64
C LEU A 643 -17.52 6.77 5.29
N PHE A 644 -16.23 6.74 4.96
CA PHE A 644 -15.69 7.27 3.71
C PHE A 644 -15.56 6.23 2.59
N GLY A 645 -16.04 4.99 2.80
CA GLY A 645 -15.96 3.91 1.81
C GLY A 645 -14.53 3.46 1.50
N ILE A 646 -13.61 3.60 2.45
CA ILE A 646 -12.24 3.11 2.33
C ILE A 646 -12.25 1.61 2.66
N THR A 647 -11.92 0.78 1.68
CA THR A 647 -11.88 -0.67 1.84
C THR A 647 -10.67 -1.11 2.67
N LEU A 648 -10.84 -2.20 3.42
CA LEU A 648 -9.75 -2.87 4.10
C LEU A 648 -8.98 -3.72 3.09
N ASN A 649 -7.72 -3.36 2.89
CA ASN A 649 -6.75 -4.03 2.03
C ASN A 649 -5.38 -4.06 2.75
N PRO A 650 -4.36 -4.78 2.25
CA PRO A 650 -3.08 -4.95 2.97
C PRO A 650 -2.34 -3.66 3.31
N ALA A 651 -2.49 -2.66 2.45
CA ALA A 651 -1.95 -1.33 2.68
C ALA A 651 -2.63 -0.65 3.87
N THR A 652 -3.95 -0.54 3.81
CA THR A 652 -4.74 0.16 4.84
C THR A 652 -4.70 -0.53 6.19
N ALA A 653 -4.67 -1.85 6.16
CA ALA A 653 -4.37 -2.74 7.26
C ALA A 653 -3.11 -2.33 8.03
N THR A 654 -1.97 -2.23 7.32
CA THR A 654 -0.66 -1.91 7.91
C THR A 654 -0.63 -0.50 8.52
N ILE A 655 -1.45 0.42 8.01
CA ILE A 655 -1.59 1.76 8.60
C ILE A 655 -1.99 1.69 10.07
N ALA A 656 -2.88 0.75 10.44
CA ALA A 656 -3.30 0.62 11.84
C ALA A 656 -2.10 0.33 12.76
N SER A 657 -1.24 -0.62 12.40
CA SER A 657 -0.03 -0.95 13.16
C SER A 657 0.98 0.20 13.18
N VAL A 658 1.25 0.83 12.02
CA VAL A 658 2.16 1.99 11.93
C VAL A 658 1.66 3.16 12.79
N SER A 659 0.37 3.45 12.73
CA SER A 659 -0.22 4.56 13.48
C SER A 659 -0.18 4.34 14.99
N MET A 660 -0.23 3.09 15.46
CA MET A 660 -0.07 2.77 16.88
C MET A 660 1.32 3.10 17.40
N GLY A 661 2.35 2.74 16.62
CA GLY A 661 3.75 3.02 16.96
C GLY A 661 3.98 4.51 17.20
N VAL A 662 3.43 5.35 16.32
CA VAL A 662 3.59 6.81 16.37
C VAL A 662 2.64 7.49 17.37
N GLY A 663 1.44 6.95 17.59
CA GLY A 663 0.40 7.60 18.39
C GLY A 663 0.65 7.58 19.91
N VAL A 664 1.40 6.59 20.42
CA VAL A 664 1.58 6.36 21.87
C VAL A 664 2.37 7.47 22.57
N ASP A 665 3.14 8.23 21.80
CA ASP A 665 4.05 9.26 22.31
C ASP A 665 3.34 10.31 23.15
N TYR A 666 2.15 10.74 22.73
CA TYR A 666 1.37 11.76 23.44
C TYR A 666 0.94 11.29 24.82
N SER A 667 0.53 10.03 24.95
CA SER A 667 0.14 9.44 26.22
C SER A 667 1.33 9.35 27.17
N ILE A 668 2.50 9.00 26.66
CA ILE A 668 3.75 8.92 27.43
C ILE A 668 4.16 10.31 27.94
N HIS A 669 4.21 11.31 27.07
CA HIS A 669 4.59 12.68 27.44
C HIS A 669 3.59 13.31 28.43
N PHE A 670 2.28 13.08 28.22
CA PHE A 670 1.24 13.52 29.15
C PHE A 670 1.41 12.84 30.52
N PHE A 671 1.53 11.51 30.54
CA PHE A 671 1.63 10.75 31.79
C PHE A 671 2.91 11.11 32.56
N ASN A 672 4.05 11.30 31.88
CA ASN A 672 5.28 11.75 32.51
C ASN A 672 5.11 13.14 33.16
N THR A 673 4.43 14.07 32.49
CA THR A 673 4.13 15.39 33.07
C THR A 673 3.21 15.27 34.28
N PHE A 674 2.21 14.38 34.21
CA PHE A 674 1.33 14.07 35.33
C PHE A 674 2.09 13.53 36.55
N ILE A 675 3.04 12.62 36.36
CA ILE A 675 3.90 12.11 37.45
C ILE A 675 4.61 13.28 38.15
N LEU A 676 5.20 14.20 37.38
CA LEU A 676 5.94 15.34 37.92
C LEU A 676 5.06 16.30 38.72
N GLN A 677 3.82 16.55 38.30
CA GLN A 677 2.88 17.40 39.05
C GLN A 677 2.27 16.67 40.25
N TYR A 678 2.01 15.37 40.12
CA TYR A 678 1.51 14.54 41.21
C TYR A 678 2.51 14.49 42.37
N GLN A 679 3.81 14.49 42.09
CA GLN A 679 4.85 14.55 43.12
C GLN A 679 4.81 15.81 43.97
N LYS A 680 4.39 16.95 43.38
CA LYS A 680 4.30 18.23 44.10
C LYS A 680 3.05 18.30 44.96
N ASN A 681 1.91 17.89 44.40
CA ASN A 681 0.61 18.20 44.98
C ASN A 681 -0.08 16.99 45.64
N GLN A 682 0.38 15.75 45.36
CA GLN A 682 -0.18 14.47 45.83
C GLN A 682 -1.69 14.26 45.59
N ILE A 683 -2.33 15.13 44.79
CA ILE A 683 -3.76 15.11 44.48
C ILE A 683 -3.93 14.88 42.98
N TYR A 684 -4.53 13.75 42.59
CA TYR A 684 -4.74 13.36 41.19
C TYR A 684 -5.40 14.46 40.35
N LYS A 685 -6.51 15.02 40.83
CA LYS A 685 -7.30 16.02 40.09
C LYS A 685 -6.50 17.29 39.82
N THR A 686 -5.81 17.81 40.85
CA THR A 686 -4.98 19.02 40.75
C THR A 686 -3.80 18.76 39.83
N ALA A 687 -3.08 17.65 40.02
CA ALA A 687 -1.96 17.26 39.17
C ALA A 687 -2.35 17.12 37.69
N LEU A 688 -3.52 16.54 37.39
CA LEU A 688 -4.02 16.45 36.01
C LEU A 688 -4.29 17.82 35.39
N LEU A 689 -5.00 18.71 36.11
CA LEU A 689 -5.33 20.05 35.61
C LEU A 689 -4.10 20.94 35.41
N GLU A 690 -3.08 20.78 36.25
CA GLU A 690 -1.80 21.49 36.09
C GLU A 690 -0.91 20.88 35.01
N SER A 691 -1.08 19.60 34.68
CA SER A 691 -0.28 18.95 33.63
C SER A 691 -0.63 19.44 32.23
N ILE A 692 -1.91 19.71 31.97
CA ILE A 692 -2.41 20.15 30.66
C ILE A 692 -1.65 21.36 30.11
N PRO A 693 -1.64 22.54 30.76
CA PRO A 693 -0.97 23.72 30.19
C PRO A 693 0.54 23.51 30.01
N ASN A 694 1.15 22.60 30.78
CA ASN A 694 2.58 22.30 30.69
C ASN A 694 2.93 21.43 29.48
N VAL A 695 2.02 20.56 29.04
CA VAL A 695 2.28 19.57 27.98
C VAL A 695 1.51 19.84 26.67
N PHE A 696 0.41 20.60 26.73
CA PHE A 696 -0.51 20.85 25.61
C PHE A 696 0.22 21.36 24.37
N ASN A 697 1.01 22.44 24.51
CA ASN A 697 1.70 23.05 23.36
C ASN A 697 2.65 22.05 22.69
N GLY A 698 3.34 21.19 23.45
CA GLY A 698 4.26 20.21 22.88
C GLY A 698 3.52 19.10 22.13
N ILE A 699 2.46 18.56 22.72
CA ILE A 699 1.63 17.50 22.12
C ILE A 699 0.92 18.01 20.87
N PHE A 700 0.26 19.18 20.96
CA PHE A 700 -0.50 19.77 19.86
C PHE A 700 0.40 20.22 18.71
N ALA A 701 1.56 20.81 19.03
CA ALA A 701 2.55 21.18 18.01
C ALA A 701 2.98 19.96 17.20
N ASN A 702 3.37 18.89 17.90
CA ASN A 702 3.84 17.66 17.29
C ASN A 702 2.74 16.98 16.47
N SER A 703 1.51 16.88 16.99
CA SER A 703 0.43 16.21 16.27
C SER A 703 0.03 16.93 14.98
N ILE A 704 0.04 18.26 14.98
CA ILE A 704 -0.21 19.03 13.76
C ILE A 704 0.97 18.95 12.81
N SER A 705 2.20 19.20 13.27
CA SER A 705 3.35 19.24 12.36
C SER A 705 3.60 17.89 11.68
N VAL A 706 3.55 16.81 12.46
CA VAL A 706 3.74 15.47 11.95
C VAL A 706 2.51 15.01 11.15
N GLY A 707 1.29 15.35 11.58
CA GLY A 707 0.06 15.06 10.85
C GLY A 707 0.01 15.72 9.47
N ILE A 708 0.36 17.01 9.36
CA ILE A 708 0.46 17.70 8.07
C ILE A 708 1.62 17.12 7.23
N GLY A 709 2.74 16.72 7.87
CA GLY A 709 3.80 15.96 7.22
C GLY A 709 3.27 14.72 6.50
N PHE A 710 2.43 13.92 7.17
CA PHE A 710 1.76 12.76 6.57
C PHE A 710 0.76 13.10 5.47
N LEU A 711 0.06 14.23 5.57
CA LEU A 711 -0.85 14.68 4.51
C LEU A 711 -0.12 14.94 3.19
N THR A 712 1.20 15.17 3.19
CA THR A 712 1.94 15.30 1.92
C THR A 712 1.91 14.01 1.09
N LEU A 713 1.79 12.84 1.71
CA LEU A 713 1.62 11.57 0.99
C LEU A 713 0.33 11.52 0.17
N THR A 714 -0.68 12.33 0.51
CA THR A 714 -1.93 12.41 -0.28
C THR A 714 -1.71 12.92 -1.70
N PHE A 715 -0.54 13.48 -2.01
CA PHE A 715 -0.17 13.87 -3.38
C PHE A 715 0.34 12.70 -4.23
N SER A 716 0.69 11.55 -3.65
CA SER A 716 1.17 10.38 -4.40
C SER A 716 0.18 9.91 -5.47
N SER A 717 0.66 9.55 -6.66
CA SER A 717 -0.16 8.95 -7.72
C SER A 717 -0.70 7.57 -7.34
N TYR A 718 -0.05 6.91 -6.38
CA TYR A 718 -0.44 5.60 -5.85
C TYR A 718 -1.41 5.78 -4.66
N LYS A 719 -2.67 5.36 -4.85
CA LYS A 719 -3.77 5.54 -3.89
C LYS A 719 -3.48 4.88 -2.53
N ILE A 720 -2.73 3.79 -2.52
CA ILE A 720 -2.25 3.13 -1.30
C ILE A 720 -1.44 4.12 -0.42
N ILE A 721 -0.47 4.82 -1.00
CA ILE A 721 0.40 5.76 -0.29
C ILE A 721 -0.41 7.00 0.13
N SER A 722 -1.28 7.48 -0.76
CA SER A 722 -2.18 8.59 -0.48
C SER A 722 -3.11 8.32 0.71
N THR A 723 -3.72 7.13 0.76
CA THR A 723 -4.63 6.73 1.85
C THR A 723 -3.86 6.54 3.15
N LEU A 724 -2.62 6.04 3.08
CA LEU A 724 -1.70 5.94 4.21
C LEU A 724 -1.45 7.29 4.88
N GLY A 725 -1.14 8.32 4.10
CA GLY A 725 -0.98 9.68 4.62
C GLY A 725 -2.20 10.20 5.37
N ALA A 726 -3.38 10.08 4.76
CA ALA A 726 -4.63 10.59 5.33
C ALA A 726 -5.00 9.91 6.65
N ILE A 727 -4.93 8.56 6.71
CA ILE A 727 -5.31 7.81 7.91
C ILE A 727 -4.30 8.03 9.03
N ILE A 728 -3.00 8.06 8.75
CA ILE A 728 -1.99 8.36 9.80
C ILE A 728 -2.21 9.78 10.33
N ALA A 729 -2.36 10.78 9.46
CA ALA A 729 -2.61 12.16 9.87
C ALA A 729 -3.84 12.28 10.79
N PHE A 730 -4.95 11.63 10.41
CA PHE A 730 -6.14 11.54 11.24
C PHE A 730 -5.86 10.86 12.58
N THR A 731 -5.13 9.74 12.58
CA THR A 731 -4.78 9.00 13.81
C THR A 731 -3.93 9.84 14.75
N MET A 732 -2.99 10.63 14.23
CA MET A 732 -2.15 11.50 15.06
C MET A 732 -2.98 12.58 15.76
N LEU A 733 -3.92 13.18 15.03
CA LEU A 733 -4.83 14.17 15.59
C LEU A 733 -5.74 13.53 16.65
N THR A 734 -6.41 12.42 16.34
CA THR A 734 -7.31 11.74 17.28
C THR A 734 -6.58 11.20 18.51
N THR A 735 -5.37 10.65 18.35
CA THR A 735 -4.58 10.16 19.48
C THR A 735 -4.12 11.32 20.37
N SER A 736 -3.69 12.45 19.79
CA SER A 736 -3.32 13.62 20.58
C SER A 736 -4.50 14.17 21.39
N LEU A 737 -5.69 14.21 20.80
CA LEU A 737 -6.92 14.61 21.48
C LEU A 737 -7.30 13.61 22.57
N ALA A 738 -7.21 12.30 22.31
CA ALA A 738 -7.48 11.26 23.29
C ALA A 738 -6.50 11.31 24.47
N SER A 739 -5.20 11.54 24.23
CA SER A 739 -4.21 11.70 25.30
C SER A 739 -4.43 12.98 26.12
N LEU A 740 -5.03 14.03 25.55
CA LEU A 740 -5.35 15.27 26.25
C LEU A 740 -6.72 15.28 26.95
N THR A 741 -7.60 14.32 26.64
CA THR A 741 -8.99 14.27 27.15
C THR A 741 -9.32 12.94 27.83
N LEU A 742 -9.28 11.82 27.10
CA LEU A 742 -9.57 10.47 27.56
C LEU A 742 -8.57 10.00 28.62
N LEU A 743 -7.27 10.19 28.40
CA LEU A 743 -6.24 9.74 29.35
C LEU A 743 -6.39 10.37 30.75
N PRO A 744 -6.60 11.70 30.90
CA PRO A 744 -6.93 12.29 32.20
C PRO A 744 -8.13 11.64 32.90
N LEU A 745 -9.20 11.32 32.15
CA LEU A 745 -10.39 10.67 32.70
C LEU A 745 -10.04 9.28 33.24
N LEU A 746 -9.28 8.49 32.48
CA LEU A 746 -8.84 7.14 32.89
C LEU A 746 -7.94 7.20 34.12
N ILE A 747 -6.98 8.13 34.16
CA ILE A 747 -6.10 8.34 35.32
C ILE A 747 -6.93 8.71 36.56
N TYR A 748 -7.93 9.58 36.41
CA TYR A 748 -8.78 10.01 37.52
C TYR A 748 -9.70 8.90 38.05
N LEU A 749 -10.27 8.09 37.15
CA LEU A 749 -11.16 6.98 37.51
C LEU A 749 -10.39 5.84 38.17
N PHE A 750 -9.28 5.42 37.56
CA PHE A 750 -8.59 4.21 37.96
C PHE A 750 -7.44 4.47 38.92
N LYS A 751 -6.94 5.70 39.08
CA LYS A 751 -5.84 6.04 39.99
C LYS A 751 -4.64 5.07 39.84
N PRO A 752 -3.96 5.05 38.66
CA PRO A 752 -2.83 4.16 38.39
C PRO A 752 -1.66 4.41 39.34
N ARG A 753 -0.81 3.39 39.53
CA ARG A 753 0.32 3.49 40.45
C ARG A 753 1.37 4.45 39.87
N VAL A 754 1.64 5.53 40.59
CA VAL A 754 2.69 6.50 40.28
C VAL A 754 4.01 6.02 40.90
N LYS A 755 4.76 5.15 40.23
CA LYS A 755 6.11 4.74 40.66
C LYS A 755 7.18 5.35 39.75
N LEU A 756 8.16 6.02 40.39
CA LEU A 756 9.34 6.58 39.75
C LEU A 756 10.21 5.48 39.12
N VAL A 757 10.62 5.66 37.87
CA VAL A 757 11.91 5.13 37.42
C VAL A 757 12.97 6.10 37.96
N SER A 758 13.49 5.86 39.16
CA SER A 758 14.62 6.66 39.65
C SER A 758 15.87 6.32 38.84
N ASN A 759 16.59 7.35 38.39
CA ASN A 759 17.90 7.23 37.72
C ASN A 759 18.99 6.57 38.59
N ASN A 760 18.68 6.17 39.84
CA ASN A 760 19.62 5.57 40.77
C ASN A 760 19.75 4.05 40.64
N ASN A 761 18.87 3.36 39.90
CA ASN A 761 18.89 1.89 39.84
C ASN A 761 20.00 1.28 38.96
N PHE A 762 20.71 2.07 38.14
CA PHE A 762 21.90 1.56 37.43
C PHE A 762 23.18 1.56 38.28
N LYS A 763 23.19 2.22 39.46
CA LYS A 763 24.32 2.12 40.39
C LYS A 763 24.29 0.86 41.26
N LYS A 764 23.10 0.27 41.49
CA LYS A 764 22.93 -0.96 42.28
C LYS A 764 23.20 -2.25 41.51
N LEU A 765 23.56 -2.17 40.22
CA LEU A 765 24.06 -3.30 39.42
C LEU A 765 25.59 -3.23 39.22
N LYS A 766 26.28 -2.35 39.97
CA LYS A 766 27.74 -2.19 40.00
C LYS A 766 28.31 -2.16 41.42
N GLN A 767 27.51 -2.54 42.41
CA GLN A 767 27.95 -3.06 43.70
C GLN A 767 27.44 -4.49 43.77
#